data_AF-A0A1H8AEU9-F1
#
_entry.id   AF-A0A1H8AEU9-F1
#
_cell.length_a   1.000
_cell.length_b   1.000
_cell.length_c   1.000
_cell.angle_alpha   90.00
_cell.angle_beta   90.00
_cell.angle_gamma   90.00
#
_symmetry.space_group_name_H-M   'P 1'
#
loop_
_entity.id
_entity.type
_entity.pdbx_description
1 polymer ?
#
loop_
_entity_poly.entity_id
_entity_poly.type
_entity_poly.pdbx_seq_one_letter_code
_entity_poly.pdbx_strand_id
1 'polypeptide(L)'
;MKTVEDFPCRILHIEHQWIQMPDGVRLAARIWMPESANTHPVPAILEYIPYRKRDGVRLRDESMHPYFAGHGYACVRVDIRGSGDSEGVLRDEYLQRELDDGVAIIAWLTQQCWCDGNVGMIGISWGGFNGLQIAALQPPALKAVVSVCSTDDRYADDVHYMGGCLLGDNLSWASTMFAYNSLPPDPVTVGDKWRDMWYERLENSGLWLDTWLQHQHRDEYWQHGSVCEDFSRVQIPVMAVSGWADGYSNAVFRLLKNLPGPRQGLIGPWSHKYPHLGVPGPAIGFLRECLRWWDQWLKQKETGIMNEPMLRAWMLDSMPPSTFYHQRYGRWISEPCWPSSNIKPMVYTLDEYRLVEEHEATVEHELTLQSPLSNGLFAGKWCSYSATPDLPHDQREEDGGALVFTSAFLPHTLEILGAPVLELDVSANQPVAMIAVRLSDMRPDNKVTRITYGLLNLTHRDSHASPLPLEPGKRYSVRVQLNDVAQTFPAGHRIRIAISTSYFPLAWPPPQSTQIKIFTGNSRLILPIRSQREECISFSEAEGSVSSGQRQITEGRHNWRVIRELDQDVSILEVINDNGVYQLEEIDLTVQRKAEEWYSYQGDDFSSARGETLWTRGLKRNDWHVKTVTRTVLRCDENSFFLDAELDAYETDKRIFSRNWNRRIKRNLV
;
A
#
# COMPACT_ATOMS: atom_id res chain seq x y z
N MET A 1 -12.11 7.80 -17.58
CA MET A 1 -12.67 8.85 -16.71
C MET A 1 -13.11 10.00 -17.60
N LYS A 2 -14.30 10.54 -17.38
CA LYS A 2 -14.83 11.72 -18.06
C LYS A 2 -14.32 12.99 -17.38
N THR A 3 -13.86 13.95 -18.15
CA THR A 3 -13.46 15.26 -17.65
C THR A 3 -14.66 16.19 -17.53
N VAL A 4 -14.73 16.95 -16.44
CA VAL A 4 -15.78 17.94 -16.15
C VAL A 4 -15.17 19.33 -16.09
N GLU A 5 -15.74 20.24 -16.87
CA GLU A 5 -15.30 21.64 -17.01
C GLU A 5 -16.29 22.63 -16.38
N ASP A 6 -17.59 22.32 -16.48
CA ASP A 6 -18.66 23.14 -15.93
C ASP A 6 -19.05 22.67 -14.53
N PHE A 7 -18.93 23.56 -13.55
CA PHE A 7 -19.28 23.29 -12.16
C PHE A 7 -20.38 24.25 -11.64
N PRO A 8 -21.16 23.84 -10.62
CA PRO A 8 -22.14 24.72 -9.97
C PRO A 8 -21.56 26.01 -9.39
N CYS A 9 -20.30 25.97 -8.95
CA CYS A 9 -19.58 27.13 -8.43
C CYS A 9 -18.37 27.46 -9.31
N ARG A 10 -18.12 28.75 -9.52
CA ARG A 10 -16.83 29.23 -10.03
C ARG A 10 -15.76 29.06 -8.96
N ILE A 11 -14.56 28.67 -9.38
CA ILE A 11 -13.48 28.26 -8.49
C ILE A 11 -12.40 29.35 -8.48
N LEU A 12 -12.03 29.80 -7.29
CA LEU A 12 -10.80 30.52 -7.02
C LEU A 12 -9.70 29.51 -6.69
N HIS A 13 -8.57 29.61 -7.40
CA HIS A 13 -7.37 28.81 -7.16
C HIS A 13 -6.27 29.69 -6.56
N ILE A 14 -5.76 29.27 -5.40
CA ILE A 14 -4.59 29.85 -4.74
C ILE A 14 -3.44 28.85 -4.90
N GLU A 15 -2.52 29.17 -5.81
CA GLU A 15 -1.38 28.31 -6.17
C GLU A 15 -0.38 28.12 -5.00
N HIS A 16 -0.32 29.08 -4.08
CA HIS A 16 0.51 28.96 -2.89
C HIS A 16 -0.02 29.78 -1.72
N GLN A 17 -0.16 29.14 -0.56
CA GLN A 17 -0.52 29.74 0.71
C GLN A 17 0.40 29.22 1.80
N TRP A 18 0.95 30.12 2.63
CA TRP A 18 1.69 29.73 3.83
C TRP A 18 0.72 29.52 5.00
N ILE A 19 0.88 28.42 5.71
CA ILE A 19 0.22 28.13 6.98
C ILE A 19 1.28 28.18 8.08
N GLN A 20 1.14 29.12 9.01
CA GLN A 20 2.08 29.26 10.13
C GLN A 20 1.72 28.29 11.25
N MET A 21 2.64 27.39 11.59
CA MET A 21 2.50 26.46 12.70
C MET A 21 2.79 27.15 14.05
N PRO A 22 2.31 26.59 15.18
CA PRO A 22 2.54 27.17 16.51
C PRO A 22 4.04 27.34 16.88
N ASP A 23 4.92 26.51 16.31
CA ASP A 23 6.37 26.57 16.53
C ASP A 23 7.09 27.53 15.55
N GLY A 24 6.34 28.26 14.72
CA GLY A 24 6.86 29.26 13.79
C GLY A 24 7.22 28.72 12.40
N VAL A 25 7.29 27.40 12.21
CA VAL A 25 7.52 26.78 10.90
C VAL A 25 6.33 27.03 9.98
N ARG A 26 6.60 27.25 8.69
CA ARG A 26 5.56 27.49 7.69
C ARG A 26 5.40 26.28 6.77
N LEU A 27 4.16 25.82 6.65
CA LEU A 27 3.77 24.77 5.73
C LEU A 27 3.14 25.36 4.47
N ALA A 28 3.44 24.76 3.33
CA ALA A 28 3.01 25.21 2.02
C ALA A 28 1.72 24.50 1.61
N ALA A 29 0.71 25.28 1.20
CA ALA A 29 -0.58 24.78 0.75
C ALA A 29 -0.95 25.26 -0.65
N ARG A 30 -1.77 24.46 -1.34
CA ARG A 30 -2.56 24.85 -2.52
C ARG A 30 -4.03 24.79 -2.13
N ILE A 31 -4.82 25.78 -2.56
CA ILE A 31 -6.22 25.90 -2.17
C ILE A 31 -7.10 26.10 -3.40
N TRP A 32 -8.18 25.33 -3.48
CA TRP A 32 -9.26 25.53 -4.45
C TRP A 32 -10.56 25.71 -3.69
N MET A 33 -11.30 26.79 -3.93
CA MET A 33 -12.56 27.05 -3.24
C MET A 33 -13.52 27.85 -4.11
N PRO A 34 -14.83 27.87 -3.80
CA PRO A 34 -15.77 28.77 -4.47
C PRO A 34 -15.31 30.24 -4.37
N GLU A 35 -15.45 31.00 -5.45
CA GLU A 35 -15.16 32.46 -5.43
C GLU A 35 -15.95 33.20 -4.34
N SER A 36 -17.16 32.72 -4.03
CA SER A 36 -18.04 33.29 -3.01
C SER A 36 -17.63 32.94 -1.57
N ALA A 37 -16.65 32.06 -1.34
CA ALA A 37 -16.40 31.46 -0.03
C ALA A 37 -16.13 32.50 1.08
N ASN A 38 -15.48 33.62 0.77
CA ASN A 38 -15.23 34.69 1.75
C ASN A 38 -16.51 35.41 2.25
N THR A 39 -17.62 35.30 1.51
CA THR A 39 -18.93 35.87 1.88
C THR A 39 -19.93 34.80 2.32
N HIS A 40 -19.77 33.59 1.78
CA HIS A 40 -20.57 32.41 2.09
C HIS A 40 -19.60 31.28 2.44
N PRO A 41 -19.13 31.21 3.70
CA PRO A 41 -18.16 30.22 4.13
C PRO A 41 -18.63 28.80 3.84
N VAL A 42 -17.69 27.92 3.51
CA VAL A 42 -17.95 26.53 3.12
C VAL A 42 -17.12 25.56 3.96
N PRO A 43 -17.51 24.29 4.08
CA PRO A 43 -16.68 23.28 4.72
C PRO A 43 -15.37 23.07 3.96
N ALA A 44 -14.31 22.74 4.70
CA ALA A 44 -12.99 22.47 4.14
C ALA A 44 -12.74 20.96 3.98
N ILE A 45 -12.01 20.59 2.93
CA ILE A 45 -11.49 19.23 2.70
C ILE A 45 -9.96 19.30 2.70
N LEU A 46 -9.33 18.61 3.63
CA LEU A 46 -7.87 18.60 3.81
C LEU A 46 -7.27 17.30 3.24
N GLU A 47 -6.25 17.44 2.38
CA GLU A 47 -5.29 16.39 2.05
C GLU A 47 -3.88 16.85 2.46
N TYR A 48 -3.19 16.03 3.26
CA TYR A 48 -1.94 16.39 3.95
C TYR A 48 -0.92 15.25 3.79
N ILE A 49 0.09 15.43 2.91
CA ILE A 49 0.99 14.35 2.44
C ILE A 49 2.38 14.86 2.00
N PRO A 50 3.43 14.02 2.00
CA PRO A 50 4.80 14.43 1.66
C PRO A 50 5.12 14.49 0.16
N TYR A 51 4.15 14.25 -0.71
CA TYR A 51 4.40 13.94 -2.13
C TYR A 51 4.52 15.15 -3.06
N ARG A 52 4.87 16.33 -2.51
CA ARG A 52 5.18 17.57 -3.25
C ARG A 52 4.00 18.09 -4.08
N LYS A 53 3.25 19.07 -3.56
CA LYS A 53 2.02 19.62 -4.20
C LYS A 53 2.25 20.30 -5.55
N ARG A 54 3.49 20.75 -5.78
CA ARG A 54 3.86 21.57 -6.93
C ARG A 54 4.30 20.74 -8.13
N ASP A 55 4.93 19.59 -7.89
CA ASP A 55 5.51 18.76 -8.96
C ASP A 55 5.07 17.29 -8.90
N GLY A 56 5.17 16.64 -7.74
CA GLY A 56 5.00 15.19 -7.60
C GLY A 56 3.57 14.71 -7.82
N VAL A 57 2.59 15.38 -7.22
CA VAL A 57 1.16 14.99 -7.30
C VAL A 57 0.27 16.05 -7.95
N ARG A 58 0.86 17.11 -8.54
CA ARG A 58 0.14 18.26 -9.14
C ARG A 58 -1.06 17.83 -10.01
N LEU A 59 -0.80 16.97 -10.99
CA LEU A 59 -1.81 16.58 -11.99
C LEU A 59 -2.97 15.80 -11.36
N ARG A 60 -2.66 14.92 -10.41
CA ARG A 60 -3.65 14.17 -9.64
C ARG A 60 -4.51 15.12 -8.82
N ASP A 61 -3.88 16.06 -8.10
CA ASP A 61 -4.57 16.99 -7.22
C ASP A 61 -5.55 17.87 -8.01
N GLU A 62 -5.16 18.31 -9.20
CA GLU A 62 -5.99 19.10 -10.12
C GLU A 62 -7.16 18.33 -10.71
N SER A 63 -7.06 17.01 -10.85
CA SER A 63 -8.19 16.19 -11.29
C SER A 63 -9.27 16.02 -10.21
N MET A 64 -8.94 16.28 -8.93
CA MET A 64 -9.80 15.95 -7.79
C MET A 64 -10.27 17.18 -6.99
N HIS A 65 -9.35 18.04 -6.54
CA HIS A 65 -9.69 19.14 -5.62
C HIS A 65 -10.58 20.20 -6.29
N PRO A 66 -10.36 20.60 -7.56
CA PRO A 66 -11.28 21.48 -8.25
C PRO A 66 -12.68 20.87 -8.41
N TYR A 67 -12.79 19.55 -8.57
CA TYR A 67 -14.10 18.88 -8.65
C TYR A 67 -14.89 19.11 -7.37
N PHE A 68 -14.29 18.90 -6.20
CA PHE A 68 -14.96 19.18 -4.92
C PHE A 68 -15.20 20.68 -4.72
N ALA A 69 -14.24 21.54 -5.07
CA ALA A 69 -14.38 22.99 -4.95
C ALA A 69 -15.55 23.55 -5.77
N GLY A 70 -15.70 23.07 -7.00
CA GLY A 70 -16.83 23.39 -7.88
C GLY A 70 -18.20 22.98 -7.31
N HIS A 71 -18.23 22.09 -6.33
CA HIS A 71 -19.45 21.62 -5.62
C HIS A 71 -19.58 22.22 -4.20
N GLY A 72 -18.90 23.34 -3.93
CA GLY A 72 -19.10 24.12 -2.71
C GLY A 72 -18.29 23.63 -1.51
N TYR A 73 -17.00 23.36 -1.72
CA TYR A 73 -16.03 22.97 -0.67
C TYR A 73 -14.73 23.77 -0.80
N ALA A 74 -14.05 24.07 0.30
CA ALA A 74 -12.70 24.61 0.25
C ALA A 74 -11.67 23.46 0.36
N CYS A 75 -11.02 23.13 -0.74
CA CYS A 75 -10.08 22.01 -0.82
C CYS A 75 -8.66 22.50 -0.59
N VAL A 76 -7.99 21.97 0.42
CA VAL A 76 -6.69 22.42 0.90
C VAL A 76 -5.70 21.25 0.84
N ARG A 77 -4.73 21.35 -0.06
CA ARG A 77 -3.66 20.36 -0.20
C ARG A 77 -2.39 20.94 0.41
N VAL A 78 -1.87 20.31 1.46
CA VAL A 78 -0.70 20.78 2.22
C VAL A 78 0.49 19.84 2.04
N ASP A 79 1.68 20.38 1.77
CA ASP A 79 2.94 19.64 1.89
C ASP A 79 3.29 19.50 3.37
N ILE A 80 3.52 18.29 3.86
CA ILE A 80 3.91 18.11 5.26
C ILE A 80 5.27 18.74 5.54
N ARG A 81 5.58 18.96 6.83
CA ARG A 81 6.85 19.53 7.29
C ARG A 81 8.04 18.84 6.64
N GLY A 82 8.94 19.62 6.08
CA GLY A 82 10.16 19.15 5.41
C GLY A 82 9.98 18.47 4.06
N SER A 83 8.77 18.52 3.49
CA SER A 83 8.48 18.02 2.14
C SER A 83 8.07 19.15 1.19
N GLY A 84 8.26 18.94 -0.11
CA GLY A 84 7.88 19.92 -1.15
C GLY A 84 8.39 21.32 -0.82
N ASP A 85 7.48 22.29 -0.77
CA ASP A 85 7.80 23.69 -0.48
C ASP A 85 7.75 24.04 1.02
N SER A 86 7.35 23.11 1.90
CA SER A 86 7.24 23.36 3.34
C SER A 86 8.58 23.46 4.05
N GLU A 87 8.66 24.29 5.08
CA GLU A 87 9.85 24.41 5.93
C GLU A 87 10.08 23.17 6.80
N GLY A 88 11.30 23.03 7.35
CA GLY A 88 11.71 21.97 8.25
C GLY A 88 12.26 20.72 7.56
N VAL A 89 12.28 19.61 8.30
CA VAL A 89 12.89 18.33 7.89
C VAL A 89 11.95 17.19 8.25
N LEU A 90 11.71 16.30 7.29
CA LEU A 90 11.00 15.04 7.49
C LEU A 90 12.02 13.95 7.83
N ARG A 91 11.87 13.31 8.99
CA ARG A 91 12.86 12.34 9.53
C ARG A 91 12.37 10.90 9.57
N ASP A 92 11.07 10.69 9.44
CA ASP A 92 10.42 9.39 9.40
C ASP A 92 8.96 9.58 8.98
N GLU A 93 8.21 8.48 8.96
CA GLU A 93 6.78 8.47 8.73
C GLU A 93 5.92 8.59 10.00
N TYR A 94 4.81 9.32 9.89
CA TYR A 94 3.75 9.43 10.90
C TYR A 94 4.23 9.90 12.28
N LEU A 95 5.25 10.76 12.30
CA LEU A 95 5.82 11.31 13.52
C LEU A 95 4.76 12.06 14.34
N GLN A 96 4.88 12.07 15.68
CA GLN A 96 3.98 12.88 16.52
C GLN A 96 3.92 14.34 16.06
N ARG A 97 5.06 14.91 15.63
CA ARG A 97 5.12 16.26 15.06
C ARG A 97 4.24 16.44 13.81
N GLU A 98 4.19 15.43 12.94
CA GLU A 98 3.32 15.43 11.76
C GLU A 98 1.85 15.45 12.18
N LEU A 99 1.48 14.64 13.18
CA LEU A 99 0.11 14.60 13.69
C LEU A 99 -0.30 15.90 14.39
N ASP A 100 0.60 16.49 15.18
CA ASP A 100 0.40 17.78 15.84
C ASP A 100 0.21 18.90 14.80
N ASP A 101 1.02 18.92 13.74
CA ASP A 101 0.87 19.86 12.63
C ASP A 101 -0.49 19.66 11.93
N GLY A 102 -0.93 18.42 11.71
CA GLY A 102 -2.25 18.12 11.16
C GLY A 102 -3.41 18.69 12.00
N VAL A 103 -3.35 18.51 13.32
CA VAL A 103 -4.32 19.11 14.26
C VAL A 103 -4.27 20.65 14.22
N ALA A 104 -3.07 21.23 14.16
CA ALA A 104 -2.89 22.67 14.07
C ALA A 104 -3.41 23.25 12.75
N ILE A 105 -3.25 22.55 11.62
CA ILE A 105 -3.83 22.94 10.33
C ILE A 105 -5.35 22.93 10.42
N ILE A 106 -5.96 21.89 11.01
CA ILE A 106 -7.42 21.83 11.20
C ILE A 106 -7.90 23.03 12.01
N ALA A 107 -7.20 23.39 13.10
CA ALA A 107 -7.52 24.59 13.86
C ALA A 107 -7.34 25.88 13.03
N TRP A 108 -6.27 25.99 12.23
CA TRP A 108 -6.04 27.12 11.34
C TRP A 108 -7.15 27.29 10.29
N LEU A 109 -7.65 26.19 9.73
CA LEU A 109 -8.76 26.20 8.76
C LEU A 109 -9.99 26.88 9.35
N THR A 110 -10.35 26.56 10.59
CA THR A 110 -11.53 27.17 11.26
C THR A 110 -11.41 28.67 11.52
N GLN A 111 -10.20 29.23 11.43
CA GLN A 111 -9.96 30.67 11.62
C GLN A 111 -10.07 31.45 10.31
N GLN A 112 -10.18 30.76 9.17
CA GLN A 112 -10.27 31.42 7.86
C GLN A 112 -11.69 31.90 7.61
N CYS A 113 -11.84 33.11 7.08
CA CYS A 113 -13.15 33.70 6.79
C CYS A 113 -13.96 32.94 5.75
N TRP A 114 -13.32 32.06 4.97
CA TRP A 114 -13.97 31.21 3.97
C TRP A 114 -14.36 29.81 4.47
N CYS A 115 -13.96 29.43 5.70
CA CYS A 115 -14.30 28.13 6.28
C CYS A 115 -15.51 28.26 7.23
N ASP A 116 -16.47 27.35 7.12
CA ASP A 116 -17.66 27.33 7.99
C ASP A 116 -17.43 26.64 9.36
N GLY A 117 -16.21 26.18 9.62
CA GLY A 117 -15.81 25.47 10.83
C GLY A 117 -15.88 23.94 10.76
N ASN A 118 -16.40 23.37 9.67
CA ASN A 118 -16.41 21.91 9.45
C ASN A 118 -15.27 21.50 8.51
N VAL A 119 -14.51 20.48 8.91
CA VAL A 119 -13.38 19.95 8.14
C VAL A 119 -13.60 18.46 7.90
N GLY A 120 -13.40 18.02 6.66
CA GLY A 120 -13.20 16.63 6.30
C GLY A 120 -11.74 16.37 5.91
N MET A 121 -11.30 15.13 6.03
CA MET A 121 -9.97 14.70 5.54
C MET A 121 -10.10 13.57 4.53
N ILE A 122 -9.31 13.66 3.46
CA ILE A 122 -9.19 12.62 2.45
C ILE A 122 -7.72 12.40 2.13
N GLY A 123 -7.36 11.14 1.87
CA GLY A 123 -6.05 10.82 1.35
C GLY A 123 -5.92 9.36 0.95
N ILE A 124 -4.99 9.12 0.02
CA ILE A 124 -4.54 7.79 -0.38
C ILE A 124 -3.19 7.47 0.26
N SER A 125 -2.95 6.22 0.62
CA SER A 125 -1.68 5.81 1.24
C SER A 125 -1.47 6.62 2.52
N TRP A 126 -0.30 7.19 2.72
CA TRP A 126 0.05 8.14 3.78
C TRP A 126 -1.09 9.09 4.23
N GLY A 127 -1.80 9.71 3.30
CA GLY A 127 -2.92 10.62 3.64
C GLY A 127 -4.14 9.91 4.22
N GLY A 128 -4.35 8.64 3.84
CA GLY A 128 -5.34 7.76 4.45
C GLY A 128 -4.93 7.30 5.85
N PHE A 129 -3.64 6.98 6.06
CA PHE A 129 -3.10 6.60 7.38
C PHE A 129 -3.20 7.75 8.36
N ASN A 130 -2.63 8.91 8.01
CA ASN A 130 -2.62 10.05 8.92
C ASN A 130 -4.02 10.63 9.12
N GLY A 131 -4.94 10.50 8.16
CA GLY A 131 -6.35 10.81 8.34
C GLY A 131 -6.99 10.01 9.49
N LEU A 132 -6.71 8.71 9.59
CA LEU A 132 -7.18 7.87 10.70
C LEU A 132 -6.48 8.20 12.02
N GLN A 133 -5.16 8.43 11.98
CA GLN A 133 -4.37 8.78 13.17
C GLN A 133 -4.79 10.14 13.76
N ILE A 134 -5.01 11.16 12.93
CA ILE A 134 -5.49 12.48 13.34
C ILE A 134 -6.95 12.39 13.84
N ALA A 135 -7.79 11.55 13.23
CA ALA A 135 -9.13 11.30 13.75
C ALA A 135 -9.11 10.73 15.18
N ALA A 136 -8.12 9.89 15.52
CA ALA A 136 -7.92 9.38 16.87
C ALA A 136 -7.43 10.46 17.87
N LEU A 137 -6.92 11.59 17.40
CA LEU A 137 -6.62 12.77 18.22
C LEU A 137 -7.84 13.66 18.48
N GLN A 138 -8.97 13.38 17.81
CA GLN A 138 -10.27 14.03 18.01
C GLN A 138 -10.27 15.58 17.92
N PRO A 139 -9.64 16.20 16.89
CA PRO A 139 -9.77 17.63 16.70
C PRO A 139 -11.26 18.00 16.47
N PRO A 140 -11.85 18.91 17.25
CA PRO A 140 -13.31 19.13 17.25
C PRO A 140 -13.92 19.52 15.90
N ALA A 141 -13.14 20.16 15.03
CA ALA A 141 -13.58 20.60 13.71
C ALA A 141 -13.57 19.49 12.65
N LEU A 142 -12.84 18.39 12.88
CA LEU A 142 -12.83 17.25 11.96
C LEU A 142 -14.12 16.45 12.14
N LYS A 143 -14.90 16.30 11.06
CA LYS A 143 -16.23 15.69 11.10
C LYS A 143 -16.33 14.37 10.34
N ALA A 144 -15.43 14.10 9.39
CA ALA A 144 -15.42 12.84 8.65
C ALA A 144 -14.07 12.59 7.96
N VAL A 145 -13.75 11.33 7.72
CA VAL A 145 -12.56 10.88 6.99
C VAL A 145 -12.95 9.97 5.81
N VAL A 146 -12.30 10.15 4.67
CA VAL A 146 -12.25 9.18 3.57
C VAL A 146 -10.82 8.66 3.49
N SER A 147 -10.60 7.44 3.97
CA SER A 147 -9.29 6.80 4.05
C SER A 147 -9.14 5.81 2.91
N VAL A 148 -8.19 6.04 2.00
CA VAL A 148 -8.02 5.27 0.76
C VAL A 148 -6.67 4.52 0.78
N CYS A 149 -6.68 3.22 0.47
CA CYS A 149 -5.49 2.35 0.37
C CYS A 149 -4.51 2.57 1.54
N SER A 150 -5.00 2.37 2.77
CA SER A 150 -4.29 2.66 4.02
C SER A 150 -4.47 1.52 5.03
N THR A 151 -3.63 1.46 6.06
CA THR A 151 -3.77 0.50 7.15
C THR A 151 -4.02 1.13 8.51
N ASP A 152 -4.68 0.37 9.39
CA ASP A 152 -4.80 0.59 10.83
C ASP A 152 -3.67 -0.05 11.64
N ASP A 153 -2.83 -0.89 11.02
CA ASP A 153 -1.75 -1.65 11.64
C ASP A 153 -0.43 -1.50 10.84
N ARG A 154 0.50 -0.69 11.37
CA ARG A 154 1.78 -0.37 10.71
C ARG A 154 2.81 -1.48 10.74
N TYR A 155 2.62 -2.54 11.54
CA TYR A 155 3.57 -3.65 11.58
C TYR A 155 3.10 -4.81 10.70
N ALA A 156 1.90 -5.33 10.92
CA ALA A 156 1.50 -6.62 10.34
C ALA A 156 0.86 -6.51 8.95
N ASP A 157 0.49 -5.30 8.53
CA ASP A 157 -0.26 -5.04 7.30
C ASP A 157 0.18 -3.73 6.65
N ASP A 158 1.50 -3.54 6.52
CA ASP A 158 2.14 -2.42 5.85
C ASP A 158 3.37 -2.90 5.06
N VAL A 159 4.01 -1.99 4.30
CA VAL A 159 5.19 -2.26 3.45
C VAL A 159 6.38 -2.86 4.20
N HIS A 160 6.38 -2.84 5.54
CA HIS A 160 7.50 -3.27 6.37
C HIS A 160 7.48 -4.78 6.65
N TYR A 161 6.39 -5.29 7.23
CA TYR A 161 6.27 -6.69 7.62
C TYR A 161 4.89 -7.27 7.30
N MET A 162 4.86 -8.58 7.06
CA MET A 162 3.63 -9.36 6.94
C MET A 162 3.84 -10.70 7.65
N GLY A 163 3.03 -10.98 8.66
CA GLY A 163 3.18 -12.21 9.46
C GLY A 163 4.55 -12.34 10.15
N GLY A 164 5.24 -11.23 10.42
CA GLY A 164 6.61 -11.21 10.97
C GLY A 164 7.72 -11.46 9.94
N CYS A 165 7.39 -11.57 8.65
CA CYS A 165 8.38 -11.61 7.56
C CYS A 165 8.70 -10.19 7.10
N LEU A 166 9.98 -9.86 6.94
CA LEU A 166 10.44 -8.58 6.34
C LEU A 166 10.08 -8.55 4.86
N LEU A 167 9.30 -7.57 4.42
CA LEU A 167 8.93 -7.42 3.02
C LEU A 167 10.02 -6.72 2.21
N GLY A 168 10.16 -7.09 0.93
CA GLY A 168 11.03 -6.39 -0.01
C GLY A 168 10.59 -4.94 -0.25
N ASP A 169 9.29 -4.66 -0.11
CA ASP A 169 8.74 -3.31 -0.23
C ASP A 169 9.26 -2.36 0.86
N ASN A 170 9.80 -2.87 1.98
CA ASN A 170 10.47 -2.06 3.00
C ASN A 170 11.68 -1.29 2.39
N LEU A 171 12.50 -1.98 1.59
CA LEU A 171 13.62 -1.37 0.86
C LEU A 171 13.14 -0.41 -0.24
N SER A 172 12.17 -0.84 -1.04
CA SER A 172 11.62 -0.05 -2.16
C SER A 172 10.97 1.25 -1.68
N TRP A 173 10.16 1.19 -0.62
CA TRP A 173 9.50 2.36 -0.04
C TRP A 173 10.49 3.30 0.63
N ALA A 174 11.41 2.80 1.46
CA ALA A 174 12.43 3.63 2.09
C ALA A 174 13.25 4.41 1.05
N SER A 175 13.58 3.76 -0.06
CA SER A 175 14.37 4.37 -1.14
C SER A 175 13.57 5.38 -1.95
N THR A 176 12.25 5.18 -2.09
CA THR A 176 11.34 6.18 -2.65
C THR A 176 11.37 7.45 -1.80
N MET A 177 11.20 7.33 -0.48
CA MET A 177 11.22 8.48 0.43
C MET A 177 12.60 9.13 0.53
N PHE A 178 13.68 8.33 0.49
CA PHE A 178 15.04 8.85 0.44
C PHE A 178 15.26 9.74 -0.79
N ALA A 179 14.75 9.32 -1.95
CA ALA A 179 14.78 10.13 -3.18
C ALA A 179 13.89 11.38 -3.08
N TYR A 180 12.67 11.28 -2.55
CA TYR A 180 11.76 12.44 -2.37
C TYR A 180 12.34 13.51 -1.44
N ASN A 181 12.83 13.09 -0.27
CA ASN A 181 13.33 13.99 0.77
C ASN A 181 14.63 14.70 0.37
N SER A 182 15.37 14.12 -0.57
CA SER A 182 16.59 14.73 -1.10
C SER A 182 16.33 15.95 -1.99
N LEU A 183 15.11 16.17 -2.48
CA LEU A 183 14.80 17.27 -3.39
C LEU A 183 14.60 18.63 -2.67
N PRO A 184 15.05 19.74 -3.29
CA PRO A 184 14.83 21.07 -2.74
C PRO A 184 13.35 21.52 -2.83
N PRO A 185 12.96 22.54 -2.06
CA PRO A 185 11.76 23.33 -2.36
C PRO A 185 11.95 24.14 -3.66
N ASP A 186 10.86 24.64 -4.24
CA ASP A 186 10.92 25.48 -5.45
C ASP A 186 11.36 26.93 -5.10
N PRO A 187 12.42 27.48 -5.74
CA PRO A 187 12.89 28.87 -5.54
C PRO A 187 11.85 29.95 -5.82
N VAL A 188 10.89 29.74 -6.73
CA VAL A 188 9.79 30.69 -7.00
C VAL A 188 8.90 30.84 -5.77
N THR A 189 8.80 29.81 -4.93
CA THR A 189 7.95 29.80 -3.75
C THR A 189 8.71 30.30 -2.50
N VAL A 190 9.95 29.84 -2.29
CA VAL A 190 10.69 30.12 -1.04
C VAL A 190 11.79 31.19 -1.18
N GLY A 191 12.01 31.71 -2.39
CA GLY A 191 13.04 32.70 -2.69
C GLY A 191 14.45 32.16 -2.43
N ASP A 192 15.37 33.05 -2.07
CA ASP A 192 16.80 32.73 -1.89
C ASP A 192 17.10 31.68 -0.81
N LYS A 193 16.12 31.40 0.07
CA LYS A 193 16.24 30.37 1.12
C LYS A 193 16.21 28.95 0.61
N TRP A 194 15.83 28.71 -0.65
CA TRP A 194 15.67 27.36 -1.19
C TRP A 194 16.93 26.51 -1.01
N ARG A 195 18.11 27.12 -1.15
CA ARG A 195 19.40 26.43 -1.04
C ARG A 195 19.68 26.03 0.41
N ASP A 196 19.45 26.92 1.37
CA ASP A 196 19.66 26.63 2.80
C ASP A 196 18.71 25.51 3.26
N MET A 197 17.43 25.59 2.88
CA MET A 197 16.44 24.54 3.15
C MET A 197 16.83 23.21 2.51
N TRP A 198 17.42 23.24 1.32
CA TRP A 198 17.88 22.03 0.64
C TRP A 198 19.02 21.36 1.38
N TYR A 199 20.06 22.12 1.75
CA TYR A 199 21.17 21.59 2.56
C TYR A 199 20.69 21.04 3.90
N GLU A 200 19.76 21.75 4.57
CA GLU A 200 19.17 21.27 5.82
C GLU A 200 18.54 19.88 5.65
N ARG A 201 17.78 19.64 4.57
CA ARG A 201 17.16 18.33 4.28
C ARG A 201 18.20 17.26 3.95
N LEU A 202 19.17 17.57 3.09
CA LEU A 202 20.26 16.66 2.72
C LEU A 202 21.06 16.19 3.95
N GLU A 203 21.25 17.08 4.93
CA GLU A 203 21.97 16.78 6.17
C GLU A 203 21.12 16.04 7.21
N ASN A 204 19.82 16.31 7.29
CA ASN A 204 19.03 15.96 8.48
C ASN A 204 17.88 14.97 8.25
N SER A 205 17.49 14.66 7.01
CA SER A 205 16.41 13.69 6.75
C SER A 205 16.75 12.25 7.12
N GLY A 206 18.04 11.89 7.12
CA GLY A 206 18.52 10.57 7.52
C GLY A 206 18.24 9.45 6.51
N LEU A 207 18.44 8.21 6.95
CA LEU A 207 18.22 6.98 6.17
C LEU A 207 17.20 6.11 6.93
N TRP A 208 15.93 6.17 6.55
CA TRP A 208 14.84 5.60 7.34
C TRP A 208 14.90 4.07 7.42
N LEU A 209 15.40 3.42 6.37
CA LEU A 209 15.58 1.96 6.36
C LEU A 209 16.49 1.46 7.48
N ASP A 210 17.47 2.27 7.94
CA ASP A 210 18.31 1.93 9.09
C ASP A 210 17.45 1.79 10.36
N THR A 211 16.56 2.76 10.62
CA THR A 211 15.61 2.73 11.74
C THR A 211 14.65 1.53 11.61
N TRP A 212 14.04 1.34 10.44
CA TRP A 212 13.04 0.28 10.24
C TRP A 212 13.63 -1.13 10.37
N LEU A 213 14.89 -1.33 9.98
CA LEU A 213 15.61 -2.59 10.18
C LEU A 213 16.02 -2.84 11.63
N GLN A 214 16.07 -1.80 12.48
CA GLN A 214 16.29 -1.97 13.92
C GLN A 214 15.02 -2.40 14.66
N HIS A 215 13.85 -2.00 14.17
CA HIS A 215 12.54 -2.35 14.72
C HIS A 215 11.96 -3.61 14.04
N GLN A 216 12.59 -4.77 14.27
CA GLN A 216 12.20 -6.04 13.62
C GLN A 216 10.93 -6.70 14.18
N HIS A 217 10.49 -6.32 15.39
CA HIS A 217 9.32 -6.87 16.08
C HIS A 217 8.29 -5.78 16.32
N ARG A 218 7.05 -6.17 16.66
CA ARG A 218 5.98 -5.22 17.00
C ARG A 218 6.22 -4.57 18.37
N ASP A 219 7.05 -3.54 18.40
CA ASP A 219 7.35 -2.73 19.58
C ASP A 219 6.62 -1.36 19.57
N GLU A 220 6.97 -0.48 20.52
CA GLU A 220 6.37 0.85 20.68
C GLU A 220 6.47 1.72 19.41
N TYR A 221 7.50 1.50 18.59
CA TYR A 221 7.69 2.26 17.35
C TYR A 221 6.55 2.00 16.34
N TRP A 222 6.15 0.74 16.18
CA TRP A 222 5.06 0.37 15.27
C TRP A 222 3.67 0.59 15.89
N GLN A 223 3.56 0.42 17.21
CA GLN A 223 2.33 0.75 17.93
C GLN A 223 2.00 2.24 17.77
N HIS A 224 3.03 3.11 17.78
CA HIS A 224 2.87 4.51 17.41
C HIS A 224 2.32 4.64 15.99
N GLY A 225 1.19 5.33 15.85
CA GLY A 225 0.51 5.51 14.57
C GLY A 225 -0.33 4.31 14.10
N SER A 226 -0.36 3.19 14.84
CA SER A 226 -1.32 2.11 14.59
C SER A 226 -2.66 2.43 15.26
N VAL A 227 -3.72 2.59 14.46
CA VAL A 227 -5.07 2.89 14.97
C VAL A 227 -5.72 1.65 15.60
N CYS A 228 -5.26 0.46 15.24
CA CYS A 228 -5.74 -0.79 15.81
C CYS A 228 -5.47 -0.96 17.32
N GLU A 229 -4.60 -0.11 17.91
CA GLU A 229 -4.35 -0.09 19.35
C GLU A 229 -5.59 0.36 20.14
N ASP A 230 -6.37 1.30 19.61
CA ASP A 230 -7.62 1.75 20.22
C ASP A 230 -8.55 2.42 19.19
N PHE A 231 -9.39 1.60 18.55
CA PHE A 231 -10.41 2.08 17.61
C PHE A 231 -11.44 3.02 18.26
N SER A 232 -11.63 2.98 19.58
CA SER A 232 -12.62 3.81 20.28
C SER A 232 -12.29 5.31 20.22
N ARG A 233 -11.02 5.63 19.94
CA ARG A 233 -10.57 7.01 19.75
C ARG A 233 -11.07 7.65 18.47
N VAL A 234 -11.44 6.87 17.45
CA VAL A 234 -11.99 7.38 16.19
C VAL A 234 -13.51 7.47 16.33
N GLN A 235 -13.98 8.65 16.74
CA GLN A 235 -15.41 8.89 17.03
C GLN A 235 -16.20 9.48 15.86
N ILE A 236 -15.51 9.84 14.78
CA ILE A 236 -16.10 10.45 13.59
C ILE A 236 -16.38 9.41 12.50
N PRO A 237 -17.32 9.69 11.58
CA PRO A 237 -17.54 8.90 10.38
C PRO A 237 -16.27 8.59 9.58
N VAL A 238 -16.11 7.32 9.15
CA VAL A 238 -15.02 6.87 8.27
C VAL A 238 -15.55 6.12 7.05
N MET A 239 -15.18 6.54 5.85
CA MET A 239 -15.27 5.73 4.64
C MET A 239 -13.90 5.12 4.34
N ALA A 240 -13.78 3.80 4.48
CA ALA A 240 -12.57 3.03 4.19
C ALA A 240 -12.63 2.47 2.76
N VAL A 241 -11.60 2.71 1.97
CA VAL A 241 -11.58 2.39 0.54
C VAL A 241 -10.27 1.70 0.17
N SER A 242 -10.30 0.64 -0.60
CA SER A 242 -9.09 -0.02 -1.12
C SER A 242 -9.41 -0.76 -2.43
N GLY A 243 -8.48 -1.56 -2.95
CA GLY A 243 -8.69 -2.43 -4.10
C GLY A 243 -8.03 -3.80 -3.93
N TRP A 244 -8.45 -4.80 -4.69
CA TRP A 244 -7.92 -6.17 -4.56
C TRP A 244 -6.49 -6.36 -5.06
N ALA A 245 -6.00 -5.45 -5.91
CA ALA A 245 -4.60 -5.45 -6.33
C ALA A 245 -3.74 -4.52 -5.45
N ASP A 246 -4.35 -3.80 -4.51
CA ASP A 246 -3.67 -2.97 -3.52
C ASP A 246 -3.16 -3.82 -2.32
N GLY A 247 -2.11 -3.34 -1.65
CA GLY A 247 -1.54 -4.01 -0.47
C GLY A 247 -2.40 -3.87 0.80
N TYR A 248 -3.36 -2.94 0.84
CA TYR A 248 -4.06 -2.53 2.06
C TYR A 248 -5.55 -2.93 2.13
N SER A 249 -5.98 -3.93 1.35
CA SER A 249 -7.39 -4.35 1.31
C SER A 249 -7.91 -4.85 2.65
N ASN A 250 -7.07 -5.51 3.45
CA ASN A 250 -7.42 -6.12 4.73
C ASN A 250 -7.92 -5.07 5.76
N ALA A 251 -7.34 -3.87 5.75
CA ALA A 251 -7.66 -2.80 6.69
C ALA A 251 -9.14 -2.36 6.60
N VAL A 252 -9.74 -2.38 5.42
CA VAL A 252 -11.16 -2.03 5.23
C VAL A 252 -12.05 -2.94 6.10
N PHE A 253 -11.77 -4.24 6.12
CA PHE A 253 -12.52 -5.22 6.91
C PHE A 253 -12.31 -5.04 8.42
N ARG A 254 -11.08 -4.74 8.86
CA ARG A 254 -10.76 -4.48 10.28
C ARG A 254 -11.40 -3.19 10.78
N LEU A 255 -11.34 -2.11 10.00
CA LEU A 255 -11.99 -0.83 10.33
C LEU A 255 -13.51 -1.00 10.41
N LEU A 256 -14.12 -1.71 9.45
CA LEU A 256 -15.56 -1.96 9.48
C LEU A 256 -16.00 -2.77 10.71
N LYS A 257 -15.19 -3.74 11.11
CA LYS A 257 -15.47 -4.58 12.28
C LYS A 257 -15.36 -3.82 13.60
N ASN A 258 -14.35 -2.96 13.74
CA ASN A 258 -13.91 -2.50 15.06
C ASN A 258 -14.15 -1.02 15.37
N LEU A 259 -14.32 -0.15 14.36
CA LEU A 259 -14.67 1.24 14.65
C LEU A 259 -15.99 1.31 15.42
N PRO A 260 -16.26 2.37 16.20
CA PRO A 260 -17.53 2.52 16.92
C PRO A 260 -18.60 3.30 16.15
N GLY A 261 -18.22 4.35 15.41
CA GLY A 261 -19.14 5.33 14.78
C GLY A 261 -19.74 4.93 13.42
N PRO A 262 -20.28 5.86 12.63
CA PRO A 262 -20.69 5.59 11.26
C PRO A 262 -19.51 5.15 10.38
N ARG A 263 -19.69 4.12 9.55
CA ARG A 263 -18.61 3.57 8.72
C ARG A 263 -19.12 2.94 7.43
N GLN A 264 -18.34 3.06 6.36
CA GLN A 264 -18.58 2.39 5.08
C GLN A 264 -17.29 1.84 4.50
N GLY A 265 -17.38 0.72 3.79
CA GLY A 265 -16.28 0.06 3.10
C GLY A 265 -16.55 -0.03 1.60
N LEU A 266 -15.52 0.28 0.81
CA LEU A 266 -15.56 0.19 -0.64
C LEU A 266 -14.29 -0.49 -1.17
N ILE A 267 -14.44 -1.63 -1.83
CA ILE A 267 -13.29 -2.35 -2.41
C ILE A 267 -13.55 -2.69 -3.87
N GLY A 268 -12.74 -2.16 -4.77
CA GLY A 268 -12.80 -2.47 -6.20
C GLY A 268 -11.68 -3.41 -6.66
N PRO A 269 -11.57 -3.68 -7.97
CA PRO A 269 -10.46 -4.47 -8.51
C PRO A 269 -9.13 -3.70 -8.62
N TRP A 270 -9.07 -2.49 -8.08
CA TRP A 270 -8.02 -1.53 -8.35
C TRP A 270 -6.70 -1.92 -7.67
N SER A 271 -5.60 -1.44 -8.25
CA SER A 271 -4.29 -1.31 -7.60
C SER A 271 -4.29 -0.13 -6.63
N HIS A 272 -3.12 0.28 -6.14
CA HIS A 272 -2.92 1.42 -5.24
C HIS A 272 -3.26 2.77 -5.90
N LYS A 273 -4.56 3.02 -6.12
CA LYS A 273 -5.14 4.15 -6.85
C LYS A 273 -6.46 4.59 -6.24
N TYR A 274 -6.79 5.86 -6.41
CA TYR A 274 -8.15 6.30 -6.16
C TYR A 274 -9.13 5.62 -7.15
N PRO A 275 -10.34 5.24 -6.71
CA PRO A 275 -11.26 4.46 -7.55
C PRO A 275 -11.71 5.09 -8.88
N HIS A 276 -11.70 6.43 -8.99
CA HIS A 276 -12.01 7.14 -10.25
C HIS A 276 -10.86 7.08 -11.28
N LEU A 277 -9.65 6.75 -10.81
CA LEU A 277 -8.47 6.44 -11.63
C LEU A 277 -8.16 4.93 -11.64
N GLY A 278 -9.12 4.12 -11.19
CA GLY A 278 -8.93 2.72 -10.86
C GLY A 278 -8.48 1.88 -12.06
N VAL A 279 -7.28 1.31 -11.92
CA VAL A 279 -6.73 0.28 -12.81
C VAL A 279 -6.21 -0.85 -11.92
N PRO A 280 -6.48 -2.13 -12.22
CA PRO A 280 -7.41 -2.62 -13.23
C PRO A 280 -8.84 -2.07 -13.06
N GLY A 281 -9.54 -1.84 -14.17
CA GLY A 281 -10.92 -1.36 -14.16
C GLY A 281 -11.94 -2.39 -13.67
N PRO A 282 -13.20 -1.98 -13.44
CA PRO A 282 -13.73 -0.67 -13.84
C PRO A 282 -13.41 0.45 -12.84
N ALA A 283 -13.06 1.62 -13.36
CA ALA A 283 -13.10 2.85 -12.57
C ALA A 283 -14.55 3.29 -12.34
N ILE A 284 -14.83 3.95 -11.22
CA ILE A 284 -16.17 4.38 -10.81
C ILE A 284 -16.24 5.87 -10.50
N GLY A 285 -17.46 6.43 -10.44
CA GLY A 285 -17.79 7.80 -10.03
C GLY A 285 -17.51 8.11 -8.56
N PHE A 286 -16.29 7.85 -8.09
CA PHE A 286 -15.91 7.95 -6.69
C PHE A 286 -15.94 9.36 -6.13
N LEU A 287 -15.62 10.37 -6.94
CA LEU A 287 -15.73 11.76 -6.50
C LEU A 287 -17.19 12.14 -6.20
N ARG A 288 -18.16 11.56 -6.89
CA ARG A 288 -19.60 11.73 -6.57
C ARG A 288 -19.98 11.05 -5.26
N GLU A 289 -19.45 9.86 -5.00
CA GLU A 289 -19.64 9.18 -3.71
C GLU A 289 -19.03 9.98 -2.55
N CYS A 290 -17.85 10.56 -2.76
CA CYS A 290 -17.23 11.48 -1.80
C CYS A 290 -18.11 12.72 -1.56
N LEU A 291 -18.66 13.34 -2.61
CA LEU A 291 -19.58 14.49 -2.45
C LEU A 291 -20.80 14.15 -1.59
N ARG A 292 -21.39 12.97 -1.77
CA ARG A 292 -22.52 12.51 -0.94
C ARG A 292 -22.11 12.34 0.52
N TRP A 293 -20.93 11.75 0.75
CA TRP A 293 -20.34 11.60 2.08
C TRP A 293 -20.06 12.96 2.75
N TRP A 294 -19.49 13.91 2.02
CA TRP A 294 -19.22 15.26 2.52
C TRP A 294 -20.50 16.04 2.77
N ASP A 295 -21.49 15.93 1.89
CA ASP A 295 -22.78 16.61 2.07
C ASP A 295 -23.48 16.09 3.33
N GLN A 296 -23.40 14.78 3.61
CA GLN A 296 -23.92 14.16 4.83
C GLN A 296 -23.26 14.73 6.09
N TRP A 297 -21.93 14.71 6.15
CA TRP A 297 -21.23 14.92 7.42
C TRP A 297 -20.71 16.33 7.64
N LEU A 298 -20.40 17.06 6.55
CA LEU A 298 -19.89 18.44 6.64
C LEU A 298 -21.00 19.47 6.47
N LYS A 299 -22.04 19.17 5.67
CA LYS A 299 -23.17 20.09 5.41
C LYS A 299 -24.49 19.65 6.06
N GLN A 300 -24.51 18.50 6.76
CA GLN A 300 -25.70 17.95 7.41
C GLN A 300 -26.90 17.77 6.46
N LYS A 301 -26.62 17.44 5.19
CA LYS A 301 -27.65 17.15 4.18
C LYS A 301 -27.89 15.65 4.12
N GLU A 302 -29.13 15.22 4.26
CA GLU A 302 -29.46 13.80 4.13
C GLU A 302 -29.29 13.33 2.68
N THR A 303 -28.30 12.48 2.44
CA THR A 303 -27.94 11.97 1.10
C THR A 303 -28.36 10.52 0.87
N GLY A 304 -28.90 9.87 1.90
CA GLY A 304 -29.21 8.45 1.90
C GLY A 304 -28.00 7.54 1.87
N ILE A 305 -26.76 8.07 1.92
CA ILE A 305 -25.54 7.25 1.82
C ILE A 305 -25.46 6.21 2.95
N MET A 306 -25.97 6.53 4.13
CA MET A 306 -26.00 5.59 5.27
C MET A 306 -27.13 4.55 5.21
N ASN A 307 -28.07 4.67 4.26
CA ASN A 307 -29.08 3.64 3.99
C ASN A 307 -28.54 2.55 3.06
N GLU A 308 -27.38 2.78 2.44
CA GLU A 308 -26.72 1.80 1.59
C GLU A 308 -25.96 0.76 2.44
N PRO A 309 -25.66 -0.41 1.86
CA PRO A 309 -24.91 -1.45 2.58
C PRO A 309 -23.57 -0.95 3.11
N MET A 310 -23.22 -1.39 4.33
CA MET A 310 -21.97 -1.04 5.00
C MET A 310 -20.73 -1.38 4.16
N LEU A 311 -20.71 -2.54 3.51
CA LEU A 311 -19.63 -2.96 2.61
C LEU A 311 -20.14 -3.10 1.18
N ARG A 312 -19.47 -2.47 0.23
CA ARG A 312 -19.64 -2.65 -1.21
C ARG A 312 -18.31 -3.12 -1.79
N ALA A 313 -18.29 -4.27 -2.44
CA ALA A 313 -17.06 -4.91 -2.88
C ALA A 313 -17.18 -5.47 -4.30
N TRP A 314 -16.09 -5.55 -5.05
CA TRP A 314 -16.07 -6.12 -6.40
C TRP A 314 -15.79 -7.63 -6.32
N MET A 315 -16.76 -8.48 -6.59
CA MET A 315 -16.53 -9.92 -6.72
C MET A 315 -15.77 -10.20 -8.00
N LEU A 316 -14.53 -10.69 -7.90
CA LEU A 316 -13.68 -11.02 -9.04
C LEU A 316 -14.17 -12.29 -9.73
N ASP A 317 -14.28 -12.25 -11.06
CA ASP A 317 -14.45 -13.46 -11.86
C ASP A 317 -13.12 -14.20 -12.02
N SER A 318 -13.19 -15.49 -12.36
CA SER A 318 -12.00 -16.24 -12.75
C SER A 318 -11.44 -15.74 -14.07
N MET A 319 -10.18 -15.32 -14.05
CA MET A 319 -9.40 -14.93 -15.23
C MET A 319 -8.10 -15.71 -15.30
N PRO A 320 -7.55 -15.98 -16.52
CA PRO A 320 -6.22 -16.57 -16.65
C PRO A 320 -5.16 -15.65 -16.03
N PRO A 321 -4.04 -16.21 -15.55
CA PRO A 321 -2.98 -15.42 -14.93
C PRO A 321 -2.38 -14.45 -15.93
N SER A 322 -2.13 -13.23 -15.47
CA SER A 322 -1.48 -12.17 -16.21
C SER A 322 -0.81 -11.24 -15.21
N THR A 323 0.39 -10.78 -15.55
CA THR A 323 1.14 -9.82 -14.74
C THR A 323 0.62 -8.39 -14.89
N PHE A 324 -0.44 -8.21 -15.68
CA PHE A 324 -1.17 -6.97 -15.82
C PHE A 324 -2.60 -7.21 -16.34
N TYR A 325 -3.54 -6.42 -15.83
CA TYR A 325 -4.91 -6.37 -16.35
C TYR A 325 -5.32 -4.91 -16.56
N HIS A 326 -5.79 -4.57 -17.77
CA HIS A 326 -6.49 -3.29 -17.97
C HIS A 326 -7.86 -3.30 -17.28
N GLN A 327 -8.54 -4.44 -17.31
CA GLN A 327 -9.87 -4.65 -16.75
C GLN A 327 -9.87 -5.98 -15.99
N ARG A 328 -10.44 -6.01 -14.79
CA ARG A 328 -10.78 -7.25 -14.08
C ARG A 328 -12.29 -7.42 -14.11
N TYR A 329 -12.74 -8.48 -14.78
CA TYR A 329 -14.16 -8.80 -14.83
C TYR A 329 -14.67 -9.28 -13.47
N GLY A 330 -15.97 -9.13 -13.28
CA GLY A 330 -16.62 -9.31 -12.00
C GLY A 330 -17.90 -8.51 -11.89
N ARG A 331 -18.38 -8.36 -10.65
CA ARG A 331 -19.62 -7.62 -10.34
C ARG A 331 -19.57 -7.04 -8.94
N TRP A 332 -20.31 -5.96 -8.72
CA TRP A 332 -20.49 -5.43 -7.37
C TRP A 332 -21.35 -6.38 -6.51
N ILE A 333 -20.89 -6.61 -5.29
CA ILE A 333 -21.59 -7.28 -4.20
C ILE A 333 -21.69 -6.34 -3.00
N SER A 334 -22.57 -6.66 -2.06
CA SER A 334 -22.64 -5.91 -0.80
C SER A 334 -22.90 -6.76 0.42
N GLU A 335 -22.64 -6.17 1.59
CA GLU A 335 -23.04 -6.68 2.90
C GLU A 335 -23.58 -5.53 3.76
N PRO A 336 -24.79 -5.67 4.36
CA PRO A 336 -25.42 -4.59 5.13
C PRO A 336 -24.69 -4.30 6.44
N CYS A 337 -23.97 -5.29 6.98
CA CYS A 337 -23.12 -5.16 8.15
C CYS A 337 -21.86 -6.00 7.97
N TRP A 338 -20.82 -5.66 8.73
CA TRP A 338 -19.61 -6.45 8.82
C TRP A 338 -19.20 -6.63 10.29
N PRO A 339 -18.84 -7.87 10.73
CA PRO A 339 -18.87 -9.13 9.99
C PRO A 339 -20.28 -9.54 9.55
N SER A 340 -20.41 -10.15 8.36
CA SER A 340 -21.71 -10.55 7.81
C SER A 340 -22.07 -11.99 8.16
N SER A 341 -23.33 -12.23 8.55
CA SER A 341 -23.90 -13.57 8.75
C SER A 341 -24.10 -14.36 7.45
N ASN A 342 -23.96 -13.69 6.30
CA ASN A 342 -23.99 -14.32 4.98
C ASN A 342 -22.70 -15.11 4.67
N ILE A 343 -21.65 -14.90 5.46
CA ILE A 343 -20.35 -15.56 5.32
C ILE A 343 -20.26 -16.73 6.29
N LYS A 344 -20.03 -17.93 5.76
CA LYS A 344 -19.91 -19.16 6.55
C LYS A 344 -18.59 -19.86 6.25
N PRO A 345 -17.93 -20.44 7.26
CA PRO A 345 -16.73 -21.22 7.03
C PRO A 345 -17.06 -22.50 6.24
N MET A 346 -16.22 -22.83 5.28
CA MET A 346 -16.13 -24.15 4.65
C MET A 346 -14.73 -24.69 4.86
N VAL A 347 -14.63 -25.92 5.33
CA VAL A 347 -13.36 -26.54 5.73
C VAL A 347 -12.96 -27.62 4.72
N TYR A 348 -11.71 -27.53 4.28
CA TYR A 348 -11.01 -28.61 3.59
C TYR A 348 -9.90 -29.15 4.50
N THR A 349 -9.85 -30.46 4.68
CA THR A 349 -8.74 -31.12 5.36
C THR A 349 -7.60 -31.32 4.35
N LEU A 350 -6.36 -31.10 4.79
CA LEU A 350 -5.20 -31.45 4.00
C LEU A 350 -5.02 -32.97 4.05
N ASP A 351 -4.81 -33.58 2.90
CA ASP A 351 -4.42 -34.98 2.74
C ASP A 351 -3.17 -35.04 1.84
N GLU A 352 -2.59 -36.21 1.60
CA GLU A 352 -1.39 -36.35 0.75
C GLU A 352 -1.61 -35.70 -0.64
N TYR A 353 -1.06 -34.48 -0.80
CA TYR A 353 -1.17 -33.57 -1.96
C TYR A 353 -2.61 -33.19 -2.38
N ARG A 354 -3.60 -33.40 -1.52
CA ARG A 354 -5.03 -33.18 -1.83
C ARG A 354 -5.71 -32.29 -0.79
N LEU A 355 -6.73 -31.56 -1.25
CA LEU A 355 -7.71 -30.93 -0.37
C LEU A 355 -8.99 -31.77 -0.45
N VAL A 356 -9.40 -32.33 0.68
CA VAL A 356 -10.59 -33.19 0.79
C VAL A 356 -11.63 -32.55 1.71
N GLU A 357 -12.90 -32.91 1.54
CA GLU A 357 -13.96 -32.35 2.38
C GLU A 357 -13.79 -32.78 3.85
N GLU A 358 -14.18 -31.93 4.80
CA GLU A 358 -13.98 -32.16 6.25
C GLU A 358 -14.53 -33.50 6.77
N HIS A 359 -15.55 -34.04 6.11
CA HIS A 359 -16.20 -35.30 6.50
C HIS A 359 -15.52 -36.56 5.93
N GLU A 360 -14.57 -36.40 5.00
CA GLU A 360 -13.81 -37.52 4.44
C GLU A 360 -12.76 -38.01 5.45
N ALA A 361 -12.67 -39.34 5.60
CA ALA A 361 -11.66 -39.93 6.47
C ALA A 361 -10.26 -39.76 5.86
N THR A 362 -9.37 -39.10 6.59
CA THR A 362 -7.96 -38.94 6.21
C THR A 362 -7.04 -39.74 7.14
N VAL A 363 -5.85 -40.04 6.64
CA VAL A 363 -4.74 -40.54 7.45
C VAL A 363 -3.75 -39.39 7.62
N GLU A 364 -3.12 -39.29 8.79
CA GLU A 364 -2.04 -38.32 8.96
C GLU A 364 -0.83 -38.74 8.13
N HIS A 365 -0.39 -37.84 7.26
CA HIS A 365 0.84 -37.94 6.47
C HIS A 365 1.86 -36.91 6.98
N GLU A 366 3.13 -37.28 6.96
CA GLU A 366 4.25 -36.37 7.17
C GLU A 366 4.83 -36.00 5.80
N LEU A 367 4.66 -34.75 5.39
CA LEU A 367 5.16 -34.24 4.10
C LEU A 367 6.32 -33.29 4.35
N THR A 368 7.42 -33.44 3.60
CA THR A 368 8.62 -32.61 3.75
C THR A 368 8.69 -31.55 2.65
N LEU A 369 9.12 -30.34 3.00
CA LEU A 369 9.26 -29.21 2.09
C LEU A 369 10.53 -28.42 2.40
N GLN A 370 11.28 -28.08 1.36
CA GLN A 370 12.40 -27.14 1.41
C GLN A 370 12.45 -26.41 0.06
N SER A 371 12.01 -25.15 0.04
CA SER A 371 11.90 -24.35 -1.19
C SER A 371 13.25 -23.74 -1.57
N PRO A 372 13.59 -23.68 -2.88
CA PRO A 372 14.76 -22.94 -3.34
C PRO A 372 14.54 -21.43 -3.23
N LEU A 373 15.62 -20.64 -3.24
CA LEU A 373 15.53 -19.17 -3.26
C LEU A 373 14.83 -18.62 -4.51
N SER A 374 14.74 -19.42 -5.58
CA SER A 374 14.01 -19.06 -6.78
C SER A 374 12.50 -18.98 -6.62
N ASN A 375 11.94 -19.52 -5.54
CA ASN A 375 10.52 -19.45 -5.25
C ASN A 375 10.18 -18.02 -4.78
N GLY A 376 9.36 -17.30 -5.56
CA GLY A 376 8.96 -15.92 -5.30
C GLY A 376 9.29 -14.93 -6.44
N LEU A 377 10.12 -15.29 -7.42
CA LEU A 377 10.51 -14.41 -8.53
C LEU A 377 9.32 -13.94 -9.39
N PHE A 378 8.23 -14.70 -9.41
CA PHE A 378 6.98 -14.42 -10.12
C PHE A 378 5.82 -14.09 -9.18
N ALA A 379 6.12 -13.70 -7.93
CA ALA A 379 5.15 -13.28 -6.94
C ALA A 379 4.47 -11.93 -7.25
N GLY A 380 5.01 -11.12 -8.17
CA GLY A 380 4.59 -9.72 -8.31
C GLY A 380 5.01 -8.86 -7.11
N LYS A 381 4.62 -7.58 -7.09
CA LYS A 381 4.84 -6.71 -5.91
C LYS A 381 3.85 -7.05 -4.80
N TRP A 382 4.23 -6.73 -3.56
CA TRP A 382 3.30 -6.76 -2.42
C TRP A 382 2.18 -5.73 -2.64
N CYS A 383 2.54 -4.50 -3.02
CA CYS A 383 1.60 -3.46 -3.45
C CYS A 383 1.75 -3.13 -4.95
N SER A 384 0.71 -3.37 -5.75
CA SER A 384 0.69 -2.95 -7.16
C SER A 384 0.42 -1.45 -7.27
N TYR A 385 1.17 -0.78 -8.13
CA TYR A 385 0.96 0.63 -8.48
C TYR A 385 0.44 0.79 -9.92
N SER A 386 0.08 -0.33 -10.57
CA SER A 386 -0.11 -0.44 -12.02
C SER A 386 1.12 0.03 -12.81
N ALA A 387 2.31 -0.16 -12.26
CA ALA A 387 3.59 0.10 -12.93
C ALA A 387 4.00 -1.19 -13.64
N THR A 388 3.51 -1.36 -14.87
CA THR A 388 3.47 -2.67 -15.50
C THR A 388 4.84 -3.25 -15.84
N PRO A 389 4.98 -4.59 -15.74
CA PRO A 389 4.08 -5.56 -15.08
C PRO A 389 4.38 -5.72 -13.56
N ASP A 390 3.39 -5.60 -12.67
CA ASP A 390 3.59 -5.70 -11.21
C ASP A 390 2.66 -6.69 -10.46
N LEU A 391 1.80 -7.43 -11.19
CA LEU A 391 0.94 -8.49 -10.65
C LEU A 391 1.59 -9.89 -10.79
N PRO A 392 1.15 -10.90 -10.02
CA PRO A 392 1.71 -12.26 -10.09
C PRO A 392 1.53 -12.91 -11.48
N HIS A 393 2.53 -13.67 -11.92
CA HIS A 393 2.46 -14.47 -13.14
C HIS A 393 1.67 -15.78 -12.89
N ASP A 394 1.59 -16.65 -13.89
CA ASP A 394 1.09 -18.02 -13.75
C ASP A 394 1.86 -18.78 -12.66
N GLN A 395 1.13 -19.26 -11.66
CA GLN A 395 1.72 -19.84 -10.46
C GLN A 395 2.32 -21.23 -10.68
N ARG A 396 2.12 -21.85 -11.86
CA ARG A 396 2.80 -23.10 -12.22
C ARG A 396 4.33 -22.99 -12.16
N GLU A 397 4.88 -21.81 -12.49
CA GLU A 397 6.32 -21.54 -12.40
C GLU A 397 6.84 -21.59 -10.95
N GLU A 398 5.98 -21.27 -9.99
CA GLU A 398 6.29 -21.22 -8.56
C GLU A 398 5.93 -22.52 -7.84
N ASP A 399 5.02 -23.32 -8.39
CA ASP A 399 4.57 -24.58 -7.80
C ASP A 399 5.67 -25.64 -7.77
N GLY A 400 6.68 -25.56 -8.65
CA GLY A 400 7.82 -26.48 -8.65
C GLY A 400 8.73 -26.38 -7.40
N GLY A 401 8.67 -25.27 -6.67
CA GLY A 401 9.40 -25.06 -5.41
C GLY A 401 8.55 -25.23 -4.15
N ALA A 402 7.28 -25.64 -4.29
CA ALA A 402 6.28 -25.61 -3.22
C ALA A 402 5.63 -26.98 -2.99
N LEU A 403 5.07 -27.17 -1.79
CA LEU A 403 4.17 -28.28 -1.49
C LEU A 403 2.74 -27.89 -1.88
N VAL A 404 2.15 -28.63 -2.82
CA VAL A 404 0.86 -28.30 -3.44
C VAL A 404 -0.23 -29.24 -2.99
N PHE A 405 -1.36 -28.68 -2.56
CA PHE A 405 -2.60 -29.38 -2.24
C PHE A 405 -3.70 -28.89 -3.18
N THR A 406 -4.34 -29.80 -3.89
CA THR A 406 -5.38 -29.44 -4.87
C THR A 406 -6.69 -30.18 -4.57
N SER A 407 -7.82 -29.49 -4.67
CA SER A 407 -9.14 -30.09 -4.52
C SER A 407 -9.51 -30.99 -5.69
N ALA A 408 -10.58 -31.77 -5.52
CA ALA A 408 -11.35 -32.28 -6.65
C ALA A 408 -11.91 -31.12 -7.50
N PHE A 409 -12.36 -31.41 -8.72
CA PHE A 409 -13.08 -30.44 -9.52
C PHE A 409 -14.35 -30.00 -8.78
N LEU A 410 -14.57 -28.69 -8.71
CA LEU A 410 -15.73 -28.13 -8.03
C LEU A 410 -17.01 -28.52 -8.78
N PRO A 411 -17.98 -29.19 -8.13
CA PRO A 411 -19.24 -29.56 -8.78
C PRO A 411 -20.13 -28.33 -9.02
N HIS A 412 -19.94 -27.28 -8.22
CA HIS A 412 -20.72 -26.04 -8.25
C HIS A 412 -19.81 -24.83 -8.09
N THR A 413 -20.25 -23.68 -8.57
CA THR A 413 -19.55 -22.40 -8.36
C THR A 413 -19.55 -22.03 -6.89
N LEU A 414 -18.39 -21.61 -6.37
CA LEU A 414 -18.22 -21.11 -5.01
C LEU A 414 -17.80 -19.64 -5.03
N GLU A 415 -18.26 -18.86 -4.06
CA GLU A 415 -17.87 -17.47 -3.85
C GLU A 415 -17.26 -17.33 -2.46
N ILE A 416 -16.11 -16.67 -2.36
CA ILE A 416 -15.52 -16.28 -1.07
C ILE A 416 -15.57 -14.77 -0.91
N LEU A 417 -15.76 -14.30 0.33
CA LEU A 417 -15.59 -12.90 0.73
C LEU A 417 -14.96 -12.82 2.12
N GLY A 418 -13.75 -12.28 2.20
CA GLY A 418 -12.95 -12.15 3.41
C GLY A 418 -11.68 -12.99 3.33
N ALA A 419 -10.96 -13.11 4.46
CA ALA A 419 -9.67 -13.80 4.55
C ALA A 419 -9.81 -15.33 4.65
N PRO A 420 -9.25 -16.10 3.70
CA PRO A 420 -8.97 -17.52 3.89
C PRO A 420 -7.95 -17.74 5.00
N VAL A 421 -8.01 -18.90 5.64
CA VAL A 421 -7.13 -19.26 6.76
C VAL A 421 -6.61 -20.66 6.55
N LEU A 422 -5.29 -20.84 6.71
CA LEU A 422 -4.66 -22.15 6.73
C LEU A 422 -4.16 -22.44 8.15
N GLU A 423 -4.69 -23.50 8.76
CA GLU A 423 -4.20 -24.04 10.03
C GLU A 423 -3.29 -25.23 9.72
N LEU A 424 -2.08 -25.22 10.25
CA LEU A 424 -1.07 -26.25 9.98
C LEU A 424 -0.46 -26.76 11.28
N ASP A 425 -0.24 -28.06 11.32
CA ASP A 425 0.74 -28.65 12.22
C ASP A 425 2.08 -28.78 11.48
N VAL A 426 3.12 -28.13 11.99
CA VAL A 426 4.44 -28.05 11.34
C VAL A 426 5.58 -28.31 12.30
N SER A 427 6.71 -28.77 11.79
CA SER A 427 8.01 -28.70 12.47
C SER A 427 9.06 -28.17 11.51
N ALA A 428 10.12 -27.55 12.00
CA ALA A 428 11.24 -27.08 11.19
C ALA A 428 12.56 -27.67 11.70
N ASN A 429 13.55 -27.78 10.82
CA ASN A 429 14.90 -28.19 11.19
C ASN A 429 15.77 -27.04 11.72
N GLN A 430 15.30 -25.79 11.63
CA GLN A 430 16.01 -24.58 12.03
C GLN A 430 15.21 -23.77 13.07
N PRO A 431 15.88 -22.97 13.92
CA PRO A 431 15.23 -22.15 14.95
C PRO A 431 14.46 -20.95 14.37
N VAL A 432 14.76 -20.54 13.14
CA VAL A 432 14.04 -19.50 12.39
C VAL A 432 13.63 -20.09 11.06
N ALA A 433 12.34 -20.02 10.74
CA ALA A 433 11.77 -20.51 9.49
C ALA A 433 10.54 -19.69 9.13
N MET A 434 10.24 -19.59 7.85
CA MET A 434 9.04 -18.93 7.35
C MET A 434 8.23 -19.86 6.47
N ILE A 435 6.95 -19.55 6.31
CA ILE A 435 6.10 -20.13 5.28
C ILE A 435 5.38 -19.04 4.50
N ALA A 436 5.31 -19.23 3.19
CA ALA A 436 4.45 -18.47 2.29
C ALA A 436 3.38 -19.40 1.73
N VAL A 437 2.11 -18.98 1.89
CA VAL A 437 0.92 -19.74 1.51
C VAL A 437 0.21 -19.00 0.39
N ARG A 438 -0.06 -19.69 -0.71
CA ARG A 438 -0.74 -19.14 -1.89
C ARG A 438 -2.04 -19.88 -2.13
N LEU A 439 -3.17 -19.18 -2.11
CA LEU A 439 -4.45 -19.70 -2.58
C LEU A 439 -4.65 -19.30 -4.04
N SER A 440 -4.92 -20.29 -4.88
CA SER A 440 -5.04 -20.12 -6.32
C SER A 440 -6.29 -20.78 -6.89
N ASP A 441 -6.79 -20.19 -7.97
CA ASP A 441 -7.80 -20.76 -8.84
C ASP A 441 -7.09 -21.54 -9.96
N MET A 442 -7.26 -22.86 -9.97
CA MET A 442 -6.77 -23.74 -11.03
C MET A 442 -7.90 -24.00 -12.03
N ARG A 443 -7.68 -23.49 -13.25
CA ARG A 443 -8.65 -23.54 -14.34
C ARG A 443 -8.67 -24.91 -15.04
N PRO A 444 -9.73 -25.25 -15.80
CA PRO A 444 -9.80 -26.47 -16.60
C PRO A 444 -8.67 -26.61 -17.64
N ASP A 445 -8.08 -25.50 -18.09
CA ASP A 445 -6.90 -25.47 -18.98
C ASP A 445 -5.57 -25.58 -18.22
N ASN A 446 -5.63 -25.93 -16.93
CA ASN A 446 -4.52 -26.09 -15.98
C ASN A 446 -3.73 -24.82 -15.65
N LYS A 447 -4.13 -23.64 -16.15
CA LYS A 447 -3.53 -22.37 -15.70
C LYS A 447 -3.88 -22.10 -14.24
N VAL A 448 -2.94 -21.51 -13.51
CA VAL A 448 -3.08 -21.28 -12.07
C VAL A 448 -2.94 -19.78 -11.78
N THR A 449 -4.04 -19.16 -11.38
CA THR A 449 -4.08 -17.74 -11.03
C THR A 449 -4.02 -17.60 -9.51
N ARG A 450 -3.03 -16.85 -8.99
CA ARG A 450 -2.98 -16.53 -7.56
C ARG A 450 -4.18 -15.62 -7.22
N ILE A 451 -4.98 -16.03 -6.25
CA ILE A 451 -6.13 -15.26 -5.77
C ILE A 451 -5.75 -14.42 -4.56
N THR A 452 -5.09 -15.05 -3.58
CA THR A 452 -4.60 -14.38 -2.37
C THR A 452 -3.43 -15.17 -1.79
N TYR A 453 -2.72 -14.59 -0.84
CA TYR A 453 -1.59 -15.22 -0.18
C TYR A 453 -1.46 -14.73 1.27
N GLY A 454 -0.66 -15.45 2.05
CA GLY A 454 -0.32 -15.14 3.42
C GLY A 454 1.13 -15.51 3.69
N LEU A 455 1.78 -14.77 4.59
CA LEU A 455 3.13 -15.04 5.07
C LEU A 455 3.08 -15.29 6.57
N LEU A 456 3.96 -16.16 7.07
CA LEU A 456 4.20 -16.31 8.50
C LEU A 456 5.66 -16.67 8.76
N ASN A 457 6.34 -15.82 9.52
CA ASN A 457 7.55 -16.21 10.23
C ASN A 457 7.15 -17.06 11.43
N LEU A 458 7.56 -18.33 11.44
CA LEU A 458 7.09 -19.31 12.42
C LEU A 458 7.54 -18.98 13.86
N THR A 459 8.53 -18.10 14.03
CA THR A 459 8.90 -17.59 15.36
C THR A 459 7.84 -16.65 15.95
N HIS A 460 7.01 -16.04 15.09
CA HIS A 460 5.91 -15.14 15.44
C HIS A 460 4.55 -15.84 15.59
N ARG A 461 4.52 -17.18 15.55
CA ARG A 461 3.28 -17.99 15.65
C ARG A 461 2.35 -17.62 16.82
N ASP A 462 2.93 -17.14 17.93
CA ASP A 462 2.22 -16.80 19.17
C ASP A 462 2.14 -15.28 19.40
N SER A 463 3.12 -14.50 18.91
CA SER A 463 3.19 -13.05 19.14
C SER A 463 4.15 -12.36 18.16
N HIS A 464 3.71 -11.22 17.61
CA HIS A 464 4.60 -10.33 16.85
C HIS A 464 5.49 -9.43 17.72
N ALA A 465 5.10 -9.19 18.97
CA ALA A 465 5.83 -8.33 19.92
C ALA A 465 6.90 -9.10 20.69
N SER A 466 6.73 -10.41 20.85
CA SER A 466 7.66 -11.27 21.60
C SER A 466 7.79 -12.63 20.92
N PRO A 467 8.37 -12.68 19.71
CA PRO A 467 8.58 -13.94 19.00
C PRO A 467 9.57 -14.83 19.74
N LEU A 468 9.40 -16.15 19.60
CA LEU A 468 10.25 -17.16 20.21
C LEU A 468 10.83 -18.09 19.14
N PRO A 469 12.13 -18.44 19.23
CA PRO A 469 12.74 -19.38 18.29
C PRO A 469 12.01 -20.72 18.33
N LEU A 470 12.07 -21.43 17.20
CA LEU A 470 11.65 -22.82 17.12
C LEU A 470 12.68 -23.72 17.79
N GLU A 471 12.20 -24.79 18.40
CA GLU A 471 13.02 -25.95 18.77
C GLU A 471 13.04 -26.89 17.55
N PRO A 472 14.20 -27.15 16.93
CA PRO A 472 14.27 -28.03 15.77
C PRO A 472 13.61 -29.40 16.00
N GLY A 473 12.73 -29.80 15.07
CA GLY A 473 11.98 -31.05 15.12
C GLY A 473 10.75 -31.05 16.03
N LYS A 474 10.54 -30.01 16.84
CA LYS A 474 9.30 -29.87 17.64
C LYS A 474 8.12 -29.52 16.73
N ARG A 475 6.99 -30.17 16.98
CA ARG A 475 5.71 -29.92 16.29
C ARG A 475 5.01 -28.71 16.92
N TYR A 476 4.55 -27.80 16.08
CA TYR A 476 3.82 -26.58 16.43
C TYR A 476 2.54 -26.51 15.61
N SER A 477 1.44 -26.06 16.22
CA SER A 477 0.23 -25.69 15.50
C SER A 477 0.29 -24.19 15.19
N VAL A 478 0.14 -23.82 13.93
CA VAL A 478 0.22 -22.43 13.47
C VAL A 478 -0.99 -22.08 12.61
N ARG A 479 -1.33 -20.79 12.59
CA ARG A 479 -2.45 -20.26 11.82
C ARG A 479 -1.96 -19.15 10.91
N VAL A 480 -2.07 -19.37 9.60
CA VAL A 480 -1.74 -18.37 8.57
C VAL A 480 -3.04 -17.79 8.03
N GLN A 481 -3.26 -16.50 8.29
CA GLN A 481 -4.33 -15.75 7.64
C GLN A 481 -3.81 -15.22 6.29
N LEU A 482 -4.57 -15.45 5.22
CA LEU A 482 -4.29 -14.89 3.91
C LEU A 482 -5.00 -13.54 3.77
N ASN A 483 -4.60 -12.72 2.79
CA ASN A 483 -5.27 -11.45 2.53
C ASN A 483 -6.76 -11.64 2.18
N ASP A 484 -7.59 -10.73 2.66
CA ASP A 484 -9.00 -10.63 2.32
C ASP A 484 -9.20 -10.46 0.81
N VAL A 485 -10.18 -11.18 0.26
CA VAL A 485 -10.49 -11.14 -1.17
C VAL A 485 -11.97 -11.44 -1.39
N ALA A 486 -12.52 -10.95 -2.52
CA ALA A 486 -13.78 -11.42 -3.07
C ALA A 486 -13.51 -12.15 -4.40
N GLN A 487 -13.68 -13.48 -4.43
CA GLN A 487 -13.38 -14.29 -5.61
C GLN A 487 -14.47 -15.33 -5.88
N THR A 488 -14.85 -15.44 -7.16
CA THR A 488 -15.65 -16.54 -7.70
C THR A 488 -14.74 -17.67 -8.19
N PHE A 489 -14.97 -18.89 -7.73
CA PHE A 489 -14.40 -20.14 -8.26
C PHE A 489 -15.48 -20.88 -9.05
N PRO A 490 -15.43 -20.89 -10.40
CA PRO A 490 -16.46 -21.53 -11.22
C PRO A 490 -16.52 -23.05 -11.04
N ALA A 491 -17.70 -23.63 -11.28
CA ALA A 491 -17.84 -25.09 -11.43
C ALA A 491 -16.85 -25.62 -12.49
N GLY A 492 -16.23 -26.77 -12.22
CA GLY A 492 -15.19 -27.37 -13.06
C GLY A 492 -13.78 -26.80 -12.83
N HIS A 493 -13.61 -25.77 -12.00
CA HIS A 493 -12.29 -25.33 -11.52
C HIS A 493 -11.84 -26.16 -10.31
N ARG A 494 -10.63 -25.91 -9.81
CA ARG A 494 -10.10 -26.49 -8.58
C ARG A 494 -9.51 -25.42 -7.68
N ILE A 495 -9.64 -25.62 -6.38
CA ILE A 495 -8.96 -24.82 -5.37
C ILE A 495 -7.57 -25.42 -5.17
N ARG A 496 -6.54 -24.57 -5.20
CA ARG A 496 -5.16 -24.98 -4.96
C ARG A 496 -4.52 -24.15 -3.85
N ILE A 497 -3.90 -24.83 -2.89
CA ILE A 497 -2.98 -24.23 -1.92
C ILE A 497 -1.55 -24.66 -2.28
N ALA A 498 -0.63 -23.70 -2.29
CA ALA A 498 0.80 -23.98 -2.38
C ALA A 498 1.52 -23.37 -1.18
N ILE A 499 2.37 -24.17 -0.52
CA ILE A 499 3.15 -23.78 0.67
C ILE A 499 4.63 -23.81 0.29
N SER A 500 5.37 -22.78 0.67
CA SER A 500 6.80 -22.61 0.36
C SER A 500 7.56 -22.08 1.57
N THR A 501 8.86 -22.39 1.69
CA THR A 501 9.73 -21.92 2.80
C THR A 501 10.62 -20.73 2.42
N SER A 502 10.46 -20.21 1.21
CA SER A 502 11.06 -18.97 0.69
C SER A 502 10.07 -18.29 -0.24
N TYR A 503 10.08 -16.96 -0.27
CA TYR A 503 9.27 -16.16 -1.20
C TYR A 503 9.94 -14.84 -1.61
N PHE A 504 11.25 -14.91 -1.85
CA PHE A 504 12.07 -13.77 -2.26
C PHE A 504 11.81 -13.41 -3.73
N PRO A 505 11.71 -12.12 -4.13
CA PRO A 505 11.98 -10.92 -3.33
C PRO A 505 10.79 -10.29 -2.61
N LEU A 506 9.59 -10.90 -2.67
CA LEU A 506 8.43 -10.36 -1.95
C LEU A 506 8.70 -10.31 -0.44
N ALA A 507 9.29 -11.39 0.11
CA ALA A 507 9.74 -11.46 1.49
C ALA A 507 11.22 -11.84 1.55
N TRP A 508 11.96 -11.20 2.47
CA TRP A 508 13.35 -11.52 2.71
C TRP A 508 13.49 -12.95 3.24
N PRO A 509 14.46 -13.74 2.76
CA PRO A 509 14.58 -15.14 3.17
C PRO A 509 15.04 -15.26 4.63
N PRO A 510 14.74 -16.38 5.30
CA PRO A 510 15.27 -16.69 6.63
C PRO A 510 16.82 -16.74 6.62
N PRO A 511 17.48 -16.74 7.79
CA PRO A 511 18.95 -16.79 7.87
C PRO A 511 19.62 -17.95 7.13
N GLN A 512 18.95 -19.10 7.04
CA GLN A 512 19.47 -20.33 6.43
C GLN A 512 18.34 -21.03 5.67
N SER A 513 18.68 -21.94 4.75
CA SER A 513 17.70 -22.81 4.10
C SER A 513 16.99 -23.67 5.14
N THR A 514 15.65 -23.66 5.11
CA THR A 514 14.82 -24.36 6.10
C THR A 514 14.03 -25.48 5.46
N GLN A 515 14.15 -26.66 6.05
CA GLN A 515 13.28 -27.79 5.77
C GLN A 515 12.18 -27.81 6.84
N ILE A 516 10.93 -27.85 6.38
CA ILE A 516 9.77 -28.06 7.25
C ILE A 516 9.13 -29.40 6.97
N LYS A 517 8.47 -29.93 7.99
CA LYS A 517 7.52 -31.03 7.87
C LYS A 517 6.13 -30.51 8.14
N ILE A 518 5.17 -30.89 7.30
CA ILE A 518 3.74 -30.61 7.48
C ILE A 518 3.05 -31.93 7.82
N PHE A 519 2.30 -31.92 8.92
CA PHE A 519 1.51 -33.06 9.38
C PHE A 519 0.06 -32.85 8.99
N THR A 520 -0.47 -33.67 8.07
CA THR A 520 -1.78 -33.42 7.46
C THR A 520 -2.96 -33.65 8.42
N GLY A 521 -2.78 -34.43 9.50
CA GLY A 521 -3.86 -34.93 10.35
C GLY A 521 -4.82 -33.87 10.91
N ASN A 522 -4.31 -32.75 11.43
CA ASN A 522 -5.13 -31.61 11.89
C ASN A 522 -5.03 -30.38 10.99
N SER A 523 -4.27 -30.48 9.89
CA SER A 523 -4.04 -29.34 9.01
C SER A 523 -5.23 -29.12 8.10
N ARG A 524 -5.71 -27.89 8.00
CA ARG A 524 -6.94 -27.56 7.26
C ARG A 524 -6.94 -26.17 6.68
N LEU A 525 -7.62 -26.03 5.54
CA LEU A 525 -7.96 -24.77 4.89
C LEU A 525 -9.39 -24.39 5.25
N ILE A 526 -9.60 -23.15 5.70
CA ILE A 526 -10.90 -22.59 6.03
C ILE A 526 -11.19 -21.44 5.06
N LEU A 527 -12.26 -21.59 4.27
CA LEU A 527 -12.70 -20.60 3.28
C LEU A 527 -13.93 -19.82 3.79
N PRO A 528 -13.96 -18.48 3.63
CA PRO A 528 -15.10 -17.66 4.02
C PRO A 528 -16.15 -17.64 2.90
N ILE A 529 -16.96 -18.69 2.81
CA ILE A 529 -17.95 -18.86 1.74
C ILE A 529 -19.08 -17.86 1.90
N ARG A 530 -19.36 -17.13 0.82
CA ARG A 530 -20.45 -16.19 0.71
C ARG A 530 -21.63 -16.83 -0.01
N SER A 531 -22.84 -16.72 0.55
CA SER A 531 -24.03 -17.11 -0.20
C SER A 531 -24.38 -16.01 -1.22
N GLN A 532 -24.72 -16.43 -2.43
CA GLN A 532 -25.17 -15.51 -3.48
C GLN A 532 -26.48 -14.82 -3.09
N ARG A 533 -26.61 -13.56 -3.49
CA ARG A 533 -27.82 -12.74 -3.33
C ARG A 533 -27.98 -11.84 -4.53
N GLU A 534 -29.19 -11.36 -4.74
CA GLU A 534 -29.46 -10.31 -5.71
C GLU A 534 -28.86 -8.98 -5.23
N GLU A 535 -28.14 -8.30 -6.10
CA GLU A 535 -27.43 -7.06 -5.79
C GLU A 535 -28.02 -5.93 -6.63
N CYS A 536 -28.37 -4.82 -5.97
CA CYS A 536 -28.79 -3.59 -6.63
C CYS A 536 -27.77 -2.49 -6.35
N ILE A 537 -26.55 -2.68 -6.85
CA ILE A 537 -25.45 -1.73 -6.68
C ILE A 537 -25.00 -1.31 -8.07
N SER A 538 -24.96 0.00 -8.28
CA SER A 538 -24.34 0.57 -9.46
C SER A 538 -23.63 1.85 -9.05
N PHE A 539 -22.55 2.16 -9.76
CA PHE A 539 -21.86 3.42 -9.61
C PHE A 539 -22.00 4.19 -10.92
N SER A 540 -22.03 5.51 -10.78
CA SER A 540 -21.90 6.39 -11.94
C SER A 540 -20.53 6.23 -12.60
N GLU A 541 -20.41 6.72 -13.83
CA GLU A 541 -19.11 6.74 -14.52
C GLU A 541 -18.08 7.59 -13.76
N ALA A 542 -16.81 7.20 -13.87
CA ALA A 542 -15.71 7.95 -13.26
C ALA A 542 -15.61 9.35 -13.87
N GLU A 543 -15.61 10.37 -13.00
CA GLU A 543 -15.47 11.78 -13.36
C GLU A 543 -14.31 12.42 -12.59
N GLY A 544 -13.72 13.46 -13.18
CA GLY A 544 -12.70 14.32 -12.57
C GLY A 544 -12.67 15.69 -13.25
N SER A 545 -12.03 16.66 -12.62
CA SER A 545 -11.79 17.97 -13.24
C SER A 545 -10.66 17.92 -14.27
N VAL A 546 -10.57 18.97 -15.10
CA VAL A 546 -9.43 19.16 -16.00
C VAL A 546 -8.16 19.29 -15.16
N SER A 547 -7.13 18.54 -15.55
CA SER A 547 -5.78 18.65 -15.00
C SER A 547 -4.91 19.47 -15.94
N SER A 548 -3.88 20.14 -15.41
CA SER A 548 -2.92 20.84 -16.25
C SER A 548 -2.19 19.89 -17.21
N GLY A 549 -1.73 20.44 -18.33
CA GLY A 549 -0.98 19.68 -19.33
C GLY A 549 0.41 19.29 -18.82
N GLN A 550 0.84 18.08 -19.19
CA GLN A 550 2.25 17.71 -19.18
C GLN A 550 2.72 17.43 -20.61
N ARG A 551 3.95 17.85 -20.92
CA ARG A 551 4.59 17.57 -22.20
C ARG A 551 5.80 16.67 -21.98
N GLN A 552 5.78 15.49 -22.59
CA GLN A 552 6.93 14.59 -22.58
C GLN A 552 8.09 15.21 -23.38
N ILE A 553 9.27 15.30 -22.79
CA ILE A 553 10.51 15.76 -23.45
C ILE A 553 11.34 14.57 -23.90
N THR A 554 11.50 13.57 -23.04
CA THR A 554 12.23 12.34 -23.33
C THR A 554 11.43 11.17 -22.81
N GLU A 555 11.12 10.22 -23.68
CA GLU A 555 10.37 9.02 -23.30
C GLU A 555 11.09 8.25 -22.18
N GLY A 556 10.28 7.75 -21.27
CA GLY A 556 10.73 6.85 -20.21
C GLY A 556 10.95 5.43 -20.71
N ARG A 557 11.35 4.55 -19.80
CA ARG A 557 11.45 3.11 -20.03
C ARG A 557 10.89 2.39 -18.81
N HIS A 558 10.03 1.42 -19.06
CA HIS A 558 9.55 0.51 -18.03
C HIS A 558 9.94 -0.92 -18.39
N ASN A 559 10.47 -1.67 -17.44
CA ASN A 559 10.64 -3.11 -17.61
C ASN A 559 10.55 -3.85 -16.28
N TRP A 560 10.32 -5.16 -16.42
CA TRP A 560 10.36 -6.13 -15.36
C TRP A 560 10.95 -7.39 -15.96
N ARG A 561 12.15 -7.77 -15.54
CA ARG A 561 12.90 -8.86 -16.16
C ARG A 561 13.38 -9.81 -15.08
N VAL A 562 13.12 -11.08 -15.30
CA VAL A 562 13.76 -12.17 -14.56
C VAL A 562 14.93 -12.67 -15.42
N ILE A 563 16.15 -12.57 -14.90
CA ILE A 563 17.40 -12.94 -15.56
C ILE A 563 18.00 -14.11 -14.77
N ARG A 564 18.46 -15.15 -15.48
CA ARG A 564 19.19 -16.29 -14.88
C ARG A 564 20.51 -16.48 -15.61
N GLU A 565 21.61 -16.29 -14.90
CA GLU A 565 22.97 -16.50 -15.37
C GLU A 565 23.43 -17.91 -14.98
N LEU A 566 23.43 -18.84 -15.94
CA LEU A 566 23.63 -20.26 -15.68
C LEU A 566 25.09 -20.65 -15.39
N ASP A 567 26.05 -19.81 -15.78
CA ASP A 567 27.48 -20.02 -15.53
C ASP A 567 27.87 -19.70 -14.09
N GLN A 568 27.20 -18.72 -13.46
CA GLN A 568 27.43 -18.28 -12.09
C GLN A 568 26.33 -18.70 -11.10
N ASP A 569 25.24 -19.27 -11.61
CA ASP A 569 24.02 -19.61 -10.87
C ASP A 569 23.38 -18.40 -10.16
N VAL A 570 23.42 -17.24 -10.82
CA VAL A 570 22.87 -15.98 -10.30
C VAL A 570 21.51 -15.71 -10.93
N SER A 571 20.52 -15.38 -10.12
CA SER A 571 19.22 -14.91 -10.57
C SER A 571 18.99 -13.46 -10.18
N ILE A 572 18.41 -12.67 -11.08
CA ILE A 572 18.16 -11.24 -10.89
C ILE A 572 16.74 -10.91 -11.34
N LEU A 573 15.97 -10.26 -10.46
CA LEU A 573 14.79 -9.50 -10.82
C LEU A 573 15.20 -8.03 -11.03
N GLU A 574 15.15 -7.55 -12.27
CA GLU A 574 15.36 -6.15 -12.65
C GLU A 574 14.01 -5.47 -12.87
N VAL A 575 13.78 -4.34 -12.18
CA VAL A 575 12.60 -3.49 -12.32
C VAL A 575 13.04 -2.06 -12.63
N ILE A 576 12.68 -1.54 -13.80
CA ILE A 576 12.93 -0.14 -14.16
C ILE A 576 11.59 0.58 -14.22
N ASN A 577 11.48 1.67 -13.47
CA ASN A 577 10.38 2.61 -13.50
C ASN A 577 10.94 4.00 -13.84
N ASP A 578 11.14 4.25 -15.12
CA ASP A 578 11.66 5.51 -15.64
C ASP A 578 10.55 6.27 -16.37
N ASN A 579 10.13 7.42 -15.83
CA ASN A 579 9.17 8.31 -16.49
C ASN A 579 9.84 9.24 -17.52
N GLY A 580 11.15 9.13 -17.69
CA GLY A 580 11.95 10.01 -18.53
C GLY A 580 11.96 11.43 -17.98
N VAL A 581 11.83 12.39 -18.90
CA VAL A 581 11.81 13.82 -18.60
C VAL A 581 10.55 14.42 -19.20
N TYR A 582 9.81 15.18 -18.39
CA TYR A 582 8.59 15.85 -18.81
C TYR A 582 8.55 17.28 -18.27
N GLN A 583 7.75 18.13 -18.91
CA GLN A 583 7.51 19.50 -18.48
C GLN A 583 6.08 19.65 -17.98
N LEU A 584 5.93 20.23 -16.79
CA LEU A 584 4.67 20.74 -16.29
C LEU A 584 4.49 22.15 -16.87
N GLU A 585 3.59 22.26 -17.83
CA GLU A 585 3.49 23.46 -18.70
C GLU A 585 3.04 24.69 -17.93
N GLU A 586 2.09 24.53 -16.99
CA GLU A 586 1.50 25.64 -16.24
C GLU A 586 2.49 26.39 -15.35
N ILE A 587 3.54 25.71 -14.87
CA ILE A 587 4.54 26.28 -13.94
C ILE A 587 5.95 26.32 -14.55
N ASP A 588 6.07 26.02 -15.83
CA ASP A 588 7.32 25.94 -16.58
C ASP A 588 8.41 25.12 -15.84
N LEU A 589 8.04 23.95 -15.32
CA LEU A 589 8.94 23.11 -14.55
C LEU A 589 9.22 21.80 -15.28
N THR A 590 10.48 21.58 -15.63
CA THR A 590 10.95 20.30 -16.14
C THR A 590 11.29 19.37 -14.99
N VAL A 591 10.75 18.15 -15.01
CA VAL A 591 10.91 17.13 -13.98
C VAL A 591 11.53 15.87 -14.60
N GLN A 592 12.51 15.30 -13.89
CA GLN A 592 13.08 13.99 -14.18
C GLN A 592 12.78 13.04 -13.02
N ARG A 593 12.35 11.82 -13.34
CA ARG A 593 12.13 10.76 -12.35
C ARG A 593 12.49 9.40 -12.96
N LYS A 594 13.48 8.76 -12.37
CA LYS A 594 13.90 7.40 -12.71
C LYS A 594 14.15 6.59 -11.44
N ALA A 595 13.63 5.38 -11.40
CA ALA A 595 13.91 4.38 -10.40
C ALA A 595 14.33 3.08 -11.08
N GLU A 596 15.37 2.44 -10.54
CA GLU A 596 15.84 1.14 -10.97
C GLU A 596 16.03 0.29 -9.71
N GLU A 597 15.50 -0.93 -9.73
CA GLU A 597 15.58 -1.87 -8.63
C GLU A 597 16.13 -3.22 -9.14
N TRP A 598 17.02 -3.83 -8.37
CA TRP A 598 17.55 -5.16 -8.62
C TRP A 598 17.46 -6.00 -7.37
N TYR A 599 16.84 -7.17 -7.48
CA TYR A 599 16.84 -8.18 -6.42
C TYR A 599 17.52 -9.44 -6.92
N SER A 600 18.55 -9.90 -6.23
CA SER A 600 19.40 -11.00 -6.70
C SER A 600 19.75 -11.99 -5.60
N TYR A 601 20.07 -13.21 -6.01
CA TYR A 601 20.64 -14.27 -5.18
C TYR A 601 21.45 -15.24 -6.07
N GLN A 602 22.26 -16.09 -5.44
CA GLN A 602 23.09 -17.11 -6.07
C GLN A 602 22.70 -18.50 -5.56
N GLY A 603 22.20 -19.35 -6.46
CA GLY A 603 21.75 -20.72 -6.15
C GLY A 603 20.87 -20.80 -4.90
N ASP A 604 21.26 -21.65 -3.96
CA ASP A 604 20.64 -21.78 -2.62
C ASP A 604 21.48 -21.16 -1.50
N ASP A 605 22.33 -20.16 -1.80
CA ASP A 605 23.05 -19.39 -0.78
C ASP A 605 22.12 -18.32 -0.19
N PHE A 606 21.54 -18.59 0.98
CA PHE A 606 20.64 -17.66 1.68
C PHE A 606 21.34 -16.37 2.16
N SER A 607 22.69 -16.35 2.20
CA SER A 607 23.48 -15.15 2.47
C SER A 607 23.76 -14.29 1.22
N SER A 608 23.42 -14.80 0.03
CA SER A 608 23.59 -14.05 -1.22
C SER A 608 22.43 -13.08 -1.52
N ALA A 609 21.30 -13.20 -0.80
CA ALA A 609 20.12 -12.38 -1.03
C ALA A 609 20.44 -10.88 -0.91
N ARG A 610 20.10 -10.16 -1.97
CA ARG A 610 20.50 -8.77 -2.16
C ARG A 610 19.40 -7.98 -2.85
N GLY A 611 19.15 -6.78 -2.35
CA GLY A 611 18.27 -5.79 -2.97
C GLY A 611 19.07 -4.50 -3.19
N GLU A 612 18.92 -3.90 -4.36
CA GLU A 612 19.53 -2.62 -4.71
C GLU A 612 18.51 -1.72 -5.37
N THR A 613 18.54 -0.45 -5.02
CA THR A 613 17.73 0.57 -5.67
C THR A 613 18.62 1.74 -6.08
N LEU A 614 18.38 2.30 -7.26
CA LEU A 614 18.99 3.53 -7.74
C LEU A 614 17.88 4.50 -8.18
N TRP A 615 17.88 5.69 -7.61
CA TRP A 615 16.96 6.75 -7.96
C TRP A 615 17.72 7.93 -8.56
N THR A 616 17.15 8.51 -9.62
CA THR A 616 17.55 9.82 -10.14
C THR A 616 16.33 10.72 -10.18
N ARG A 617 16.46 11.89 -9.55
CA ARG A 617 15.43 12.92 -9.52
C ARG A 617 16.02 14.24 -9.97
N GLY A 618 15.30 14.98 -10.79
CA GLY A 618 15.77 16.27 -11.30
C GLY A 618 14.65 17.28 -11.43
N LEU A 619 14.97 18.54 -11.15
CA LEU A 619 14.09 19.69 -11.36
C LEU A 619 14.85 20.76 -12.14
N LYS A 620 14.24 21.33 -13.16
CA LYS A 620 14.85 22.37 -13.98
C LYS A 620 13.85 23.42 -14.43
N ARG A 621 14.24 24.69 -14.32
CA ARG A 621 13.54 25.86 -14.88
C ARG A 621 14.54 27.00 -15.09
N ASN A 622 14.61 27.53 -16.32
CA ASN A 622 15.61 28.51 -16.71
C ASN A 622 17.03 28.04 -16.33
N ASP A 623 17.80 28.88 -15.62
CA ASP A 623 19.15 28.57 -15.14
C ASP A 623 19.18 27.71 -13.87
N TRP A 624 18.03 27.54 -13.19
CA TRP A 624 17.93 26.68 -12.02
C TRP A 624 17.81 25.22 -12.45
N HIS A 625 18.81 24.41 -12.09
CA HIS A 625 18.84 22.98 -12.38
C HIS A 625 19.43 22.25 -11.18
N VAL A 626 18.67 21.31 -10.64
CA VAL A 626 19.08 20.47 -9.52
C VAL A 626 18.81 19.02 -9.84
N LYS A 627 19.70 18.14 -9.36
CA LYS A 627 19.55 16.69 -9.50
C LYS A 627 20.03 16.01 -8.23
N THR A 628 19.33 14.97 -7.81
CA THR A 628 19.77 14.07 -6.75
C THR A 628 19.84 12.64 -7.27
N VAL A 629 20.86 11.92 -6.81
CA VAL A 629 21.03 10.50 -7.06
C VAL A 629 21.13 9.81 -5.71
N THR A 630 20.24 8.86 -5.45
CA THR A 630 20.30 8.03 -4.25
C THR A 630 20.45 6.57 -4.63
N ARG A 631 21.30 5.86 -3.90
CA ARG A 631 21.50 4.43 -4.05
C ARG A 631 21.36 3.77 -2.70
N THR A 632 20.65 2.65 -2.63
CA THR A 632 20.47 1.86 -1.41
C THR A 632 20.74 0.40 -1.75
N VAL A 633 21.56 -0.28 -0.97
CA VAL A 633 21.87 -1.70 -1.12
C VAL A 633 21.65 -2.40 0.23
N LEU A 634 20.75 -3.37 0.24
CA LEU A 634 20.51 -4.26 1.37
C LEU A 634 21.03 -5.66 1.04
N ARG A 635 21.87 -6.20 1.92
CA ARG A 635 22.40 -7.57 1.88
C ARG A 635 22.17 -8.23 3.23
N CYS A 636 22.36 -9.54 3.34
CA CYS A 636 22.33 -10.24 4.62
C CYS A 636 23.37 -11.35 4.72
N ASP A 637 23.68 -11.75 5.93
CA ASP A 637 24.20 -13.08 6.26
C ASP A 637 23.28 -13.75 7.29
N GLU A 638 23.71 -14.86 7.88
CA GLU A 638 22.92 -15.58 8.90
C GLU A 638 22.63 -14.73 10.15
N ASN A 639 23.45 -13.73 10.44
CA ASN A 639 23.45 -12.98 11.70
C ASN A 639 23.10 -11.51 11.54
N SER A 640 23.21 -10.94 10.34
CA SER A 640 23.15 -9.50 10.12
C SER A 640 22.59 -9.11 8.76
N PHE A 641 21.88 -7.99 8.72
CA PHE A 641 21.69 -7.19 7.53
C PHE A 641 22.87 -6.22 7.36
N PHE A 642 23.26 -5.99 6.12
CA PHE A 642 24.24 -4.97 5.73
C PHE A 642 23.55 -3.96 4.83
N LEU A 643 23.51 -2.72 5.28
CA LEU A 643 22.86 -1.62 4.58
C LEU A 643 23.93 -0.60 4.17
N ASP A 644 24.11 -0.45 2.86
CA ASP A 644 24.94 0.57 2.24
C ASP A 644 24.01 1.57 1.53
N ALA A 645 24.24 2.87 1.71
CA ALA A 645 23.49 3.88 0.99
C ALA A 645 24.35 5.08 0.60
N GLU A 646 24.00 5.73 -0.50
CA GLU A 646 24.70 6.87 -1.09
C GLU A 646 23.66 7.94 -1.46
N LEU A 647 23.98 9.21 -1.20
CA LEU A 647 23.22 10.39 -1.63
C LEU A 647 24.19 11.40 -2.22
N ASP A 648 24.05 11.68 -3.51
CA ASP A 648 24.72 12.77 -4.19
C ASP A 648 23.70 13.82 -4.65
N ALA A 649 24.02 15.09 -4.45
CA ALA A 649 23.23 16.21 -4.96
C ALA A 649 24.07 17.11 -5.87
N TYR A 650 23.44 17.61 -6.93
CA TYR A 650 24.06 18.39 -7.99
C TYR A 650 23.26 19.67 -8.22
N GLU A 651 23.94 20.82 -8.27
CA GLU A 651 23.40 22.07 -8.80
C GLU A 651 24.09 22.29 -10.15
N THR A 652 23.30 22.29 -11.24
CA THR A 652 23.78 22.14 -12.62
C THR A 652 24.61 20.85 -12.78
N ASP A 653 25.87 20.93 -13.20
CA ASP A 653 26.77 19.78 -13.36
C ASP A 653 27.75 19.62 -12.19
N LYS A 654 27.71 20.51 -11.20
CA LYS A 654 28.60 20.48 -10.03
C LYS A 654 27.96 19.68 -8.91
N ARG A 655 28.66 18.65 -8.41
CA ARG A 655 28.28 17.97 -7.17
C ARG A 655 28.49 18.92 -5.98
N ILE A 656 27.42 19.22 -5.27
CA ILE A 656 27.40 20.16 -4.14
C ILE A 656 27.26 19.47 -2.78
N PHE A 657 26.77 18.23 -2.77
CA PHE A 657 26.64 17.41 -1.56
C PHE A 657 26.91 15.94 -1.89
N SER A 658 27.48 15.22 -0.92
CA SER A 658 27.66 13.76 -0.98
C SER A 658 27.64 13.19 0.43
N ARG A 659 26.92 12.09 0.64
CA ARG A 659 26.89 11.38 1.93
C ARG A 659 26.71 9.88 1.71
N ASN A 660 27.44 9.11 2.50
CA ASN A 660 27.40 7.65 2.48
C ASN A 660 27.04 7.11 3.86
N TRP A 661 26.33 5.98 3.87
CA TRP A 661 26.00 5.20 5.05
C TRP A 661 26.50 3.78 4.86
N ASN A 662 27.05 3.23 5.93
CA ASN A 662 27.35 1.82 6.07
C ASN A 662 26.85 1.39 7.44
N ARG A 663 25.97 0.40 7.46
CA ARG A 663 25.31 -0.10 8.67
C ARG A 663 25.33 -1.61 8.69
N ARG A 664 25.50 -2.15 9.89
CA ARG A 664 25.34 -3.58 10.18
C ARG A 664 24.28 -3.70 11.26
N ILE A 665 23.17 -4.36 10.93
CA ILE A 665 22.03 -4.54 11.82
C ILE A 665 21.91 -6.02 12.13
N LYS A 666 21.85 -6.40 13.41
CA LYS A 666 21.72 -7.81 13.79
C LYS A 666 20.35 -8.34 13.38
N ARG A 667 20.28 -9.54 12.80
CA ARG A 667 19.02 -10.26 12.58
C ARG A 667 18.48 -10.75 13.92
N ASN A 668 17.21 -10.51 14.16
CA ASN A 668 16.53 -10.86 15.40
C ASN A 668 15.29 -11.69 15.08
N LEU A 669 15.48 -12.99 14.87
CA LEU A 669 14.41 -13.94 14.49
C LEU A 669 13.66 -13.60 13.19
N VAL A 670 14.23 -12.75 12.33
CA VAL A 670 13.72 -12.37 11.00
C VAL A 670 14.66 -12.88 9.93
#